data_AF-T1EF88-F1
#
_entry.id   AF-T1EF88-F1
#
_cell.length_a   1.000
_cell.length_b   1.000
_cell.length_c   1.000
_cell.angle_alpha   90.00
_cell.angle_beta   90.00
_cell.angle_gamma   90.00
#
_symmetry.space_group_name_H-M   'P 1'
#
loop_
_entity.id
_entity.type
_entity.pdbx_description
1 polymer ?
#
loop_
_entity_poly.entity_id
_entity_poly.type
_entity_poly.pdbx_seq_one_letter_code
_entity_poly.pdbx_strand_id
1 'polypeptide(L)'
;MSSRVFEFNKTVQRHLNCLAEDNRNVRKKALEEIKDRLYVGQDSSLGDQLSSGELQLILSENSFISPILRVFNDPIEKCREIAISIVVQGLETMPEPEELLQYIFPIMIKRLAQSEVVENSEEIRLRLVKMLILVIHSCKKNVAPYTGDIIKILEQTIIDTYPEVKKASCECVSSLAETVSSQFYSHSEPLIKPLSITITHQHSKIRVAVIKALGSTVIQNSNNKLVNDVISHLAQRLFDPVAVVRLEVIKVVGDWLLNLVDRYSFHHKLIPLLLSGMTDDVLEIREEADCLWSDVGKKYELENENELKDKMDFVKPQPDHFPPNIIRPNLGCRQLVYLHYSKILPAIIGDIGDWVAPTRIKASQLLYTLLINEEDNVTQHLDKTLETLYKGCMDENGLVVEYIMKCSELIGYYVPAHVWCKVVIQNIMLLQSSGSVLILAHVIRGSSSLQLGNHLAEIVKTLLERGICQVADHKMQTSLLMCVHSMLHTVPDRCQSIGYELLFLLLNLLALHRSQQLAAQVEGCIDVLYKIEGMCARDELMTKHARTFIEQMIPLSRDWTQHSPELLLFETFINSAGRSSIKSDMDGVLVIFKNNLEPSKNHMVRHRQNKSYTLISTLSIQQTTSKQSRGRLVDVVEKMVLPNCAWSVGRTSEVIRSSAVLCLWIILSSEIVDRDLLQEFTNKNLISQLKSLLEDDSKATRLTTCNLLTRLFNIATVEVPEDNILYNMYPDLLKRLDDSNDEVRIAAADTFASYMSCLLPSYNVPLYGAHLEEIYKGLLVHLDDHNVDVQTAIYNTLQKSCTLDPDRLLKLAADVRYKHRNSYLCEQLINHIHSIAKP
;
A
#
# COMPACT_ATOMS: atom_id res chain seq x y z
N MET A 1 43.50 32.24 66.87
CA MET A 1 42.93 30.89 67.12
C MET A 1 42.15 30.93 68.43
N SER A 2 40.91 30.41 68.45
CA SER A 2 40.20 30.22 69.72
C SER A 2 40.96 29.20 70.58
N SER A 3 40.92 29.34 71.91
CA SER A 3 41.55 28.38 72.84
C SER A 3 41.11 26.94 72.56
N ARG A 4 39.88 26.77 72.08
CA ARG A 4 39.24 25.49 71.78
C ARG A 4 39.81 24.80 70.54
N VAL A 5 40.11 25.54 69.47
CA VAL A 5 40.76 24.99 68.25
C VAL A 5 42.17 24.49 68.56
N PHE A 6 42.92 25.24 69.37
CA PHE A 6 44.27 24.83 69.79
C PHE A 6 44.24 23.55 70.66
N GLU A 7 43.28 23.46 71.58
CA GLU A 7 43.08 22.28 72.41
C GLU A 7 42.66 21.05 71.58
N PHE A 8 41.74 21.24 70.63
CA PHE A 8 41.35 20.19 69.68
C PHE A 8 42.56 19.66 68.89
N ASN A 9 43.33 20.53 68.25
CA ASN A 9 44.51 20.14 67.47
C ASN A 9 45.50 19.33 68.32
N LYS A 10 45.71 19.70 69.59
CA LYS A 10 46.57 18.95 70.51
C LYS A 10 46.04 17.54 70.80
N THR A 11 44.73 17.37 70.97
CA THR A 11 44.12 16.04 71.22
C THR A 11 44.16 15.13 70.00
N VAL A 12 44.03 15.70 68.80
CA VAL A 12 43.97 14.95 67.54
C VAL A 12 45.36 14.70 66.93
N GLN A 13 46.39 15.44 67.34
CA GLN A 13 47.76 15.32 66.82
C GLN A 13 48.31 13.88 66.85
N ARG A 14 48.02 13.13 67.92
CA ARG A 14 48.43 11.71 68.03
C ARG A 14 47.81 10.87 66.92
N HIS A 15 46.51 11.08 66.66
CA HIS A 15 45.78 10.35 65.62
C HIS A 15 46.26 10.74 64.22
N LEU A 16 46.58 12.03 63.98
CA LEU A 16 47.17 12.48 62.72
C LEU A 16 48.52 11.81 62.45
N ASN A 17 49.37 11.68 63.48
CA ASN A 17 50.65 10.98 63.35
C ASN A 17 50.45 9.49 63.04
N CYS A 18 49.43 8.85 63.63
CA CYS A 18 49.07 7.47 63.35
C CYS A 18 48.65 7.20 61.89
N LEU A 19 48.34 8.23 61.09
CA LEU A 19 48.02 8.08 59.66
C LEU A 19 49.23 7.70 58.80
N ALA A 20 50.46 7.91 59.30
CA ALA A 20 51.70 7.55 58.59
C ALA A 20 52.25 6.16 58.99
N GLU A 21 51.62 5.46 59.93
CA GLU A 21 52.05 4.15 60.42
C GLU A 21 51.80 3.02 59.41
N ASP A 22 52.64 1.98 59.40
CA ASP A 22 52.51 0.85 58.46
C ASP A 22 51.25 0.00 58.72
N ASN A 23 50.74 -0.02 59.95
CA ASN A 23 49.61 -0.86 60.35
C ASN A 23 48.26 -0.29 59.90
N ARG A 24 47.59 -1.00 58.99
CA ARG A 24 46.26 -0.65 58.47
C ARG A 24 45.19 -0.41 59.54
N ASN A 25 45.17 -1.19 60.61
CA ASN A 25 44.14 -1.10 61.64
C ASN A 25 44.35 0.16 62.49
N VAL A 26 45.62 0.55 62.69
CA VAL A 26 45.99 1.78 63.41
C VAL A 26 45.55 3.00 62.60
N ARG A 27 45.88 3.04 61.30
CA ARG A 27 45.43 4.13 60.41
C ARG A 27 43.91 4.24 60.33
N LYS A 28 43.22 3.11 60.13
CA LYS A 28 41.75 3.08 60.07
C LYS A 28 41.11 3.62 61.35
N LYS A 29 41.54 3.11 62.52
CA LYS A 29 41.00 3.55 63.81
C LYS A 29 41.28 5.03 64.06
N ALA A 30 42.47 5.51 63.70
CA ALA A 30 42.83 6.92 63.80
C ALA A 30 41.91 7.80 62.94
N LEU A 31 41.56 7.38 61.72
CA LEU A 31 40.61 8.11 60.86
C LEU A 31 39.19 8.12 61.43
N GLU A 32 38.71 7.01 61.99
CA GLU A 32 37.39 6.94 62.64
C GLU A 32 37.34 7.89 63.84
N GLU A 33 38.38 7.88 64.69
CA GLU A 33 38.51 8.80 65.82
C GLU A 33 38.59 10.28 65.39
N ILE A 34 39.35 10.59 64.33
CA ILE A 34 39.40 11.95 63.77
C ILE A 34 38.01 12.38 63.30
N LYS A 35 37.32 11.52 62.55
CA LYS A 35 35.98 11.81 62.02
C LYS A 35 34.96 12.03 63.14
N ASP A 36 34.93 11.15 64.13
CA ASP A 36 33.99 11.21 65.25
C ASP A 36 34.22 12.46 66.12
N ARG A 37 35.48 12.85 66.34
CA ARG A 37 35.81 14.08 67.06
C ARG A 37 35.47 15.34 66.30
N LEU A 38 35.61 15.34 64.97
CA LEU A 38 35.24 16.49 64.13
C LEU A 38 33.72 16.70 64.10
N TYR A 39 32.93 15.63 63.92
CA TYR A 39 31.52 15.77 63.53
C TYR A 39 30.50 15.18 64.51
N VAL A 40 30.87 14.21 65.34
CA VAL A 40 29.93 13.50 66.23
C VAL A 40 29.99 14.03 67.67
N GLY A 41 31.13 14.59 68.09
CA GLY A 41 31.27 15.27 69.39
C GLY A 41 31.39 14.31 70.58
N GLN A 42 32.32 13.34 70.52
CA GLN A 42 32.49 12.33 71.58
C GLN A 42 33.50 12.70 72.69
N ASP A 43 34.17 13.86 72.63
CA ASP A 43 35.11 14.26 73.69
C ASP A 43 34.38 14.88 74.88
N SER A 44 34.29 14.12 75.97
CA SER A 44 33.68 14.52 77.25
C SER A 44 34.33 15.74 77.91
N SER A 45 35.49 16.22 77.42
CA SER A 45 36.21 17.39 77.92
C SER A 45 35.91 18.70 77.17
N LEU A 46 35.34 18.65 75.96
CA LEU A 46 35.22 19.80 75.06
C LEU A 46 33.79 20.31 74.84
N GLY A 47 32.78 19.62 75.40
CA GLY A 47 31.38 20.03 75.55
C GLY A 47 30.78 20.78 74.34
N ASP A 48 29.96 20.09 73.55
CA ASP A 48 29.30 20.51 72.30
C ASP A 48 30.08 20.22 70.99
N GLN A 49 29.32 20.05 69.90
CA GLN A 49 29.87 19.95 68.54
C GLN A 49 30.68 21.21 68.18
N LEU A 50 31.72 21.04 67.36
CA LEU A 50 32.48 22.17 66.82
C LEU A 50 31.56 23.04 65.96
N SER A 51 31.65 24.36 66.11
CA SER A 51 30.94 25.28 65.21
C SER A 51 31.53 25.24 63.79
N SER A 52 30.75 25.64 62.78
CA SER A 52 31.21 25.69 61.39
C SER A 52 32.47 26.57 61.21
N GLY A 53 32.57 27.69 61.94
CA GLY A 53 33.77 28.54 61.93
C GLY A 53 34.99 27.92 62.62
N GLU A 54 34.79 27.06 63.62
CA GLU A 54 35.89 26.30 64.24
C GLU A 54 36.39 25.17 63.32
N LEU A 55 35.46 24.47 62.66
CA LEU A 55 35.80 23.48 61.63
C LEU A 55 36.60 24.11 60.49
N GLN A 56 36.24 25.33 60.06
CA GLN A 56 37.01 26.08 59.07
C GLN A 56 38.48 26.24 59.49
N LEU A 57 38.71 26.77 60.70
CA LEU A 57 40.06 27.04 61.19
C LEU A 57 40.91 25.77 61.30
N ILE A 58 40.29 24.63 61.63
CA ILE A 58 40.97 23.34 61.76
C ILE A 58 41.29 22.75 60.38
N LEU A 59 40.30 22.64 59.50
CA LEU A 59 40.43 21.96 58.21
C LEU A 59 41.25 22.78 57.20
N SER A 60 41.26 24.11 57.30
CA SER A 60 42.13 24.95 56.46
C SER A 60 43.60 24.93 56.91
N GLU A 61 43.92 24.36 58.07
CA GLU A 61 45.29 24.25 58.54
C GLU A 61 46.04 23.13 57.78
N ASN A 62 47.09 23.49 57.04
CA ASN A 62 47.88 22.54 56.25
C ASN A 62 48.44 21.36 57.09
N SER A 63 48.79 21.62 58.35
CA SER A 63 49.27 20.62 59.30
C SER A 63 48.23 19.54 59.60
N PHE A 64 46.94 19.88 59.49
CA PHE A 64 45.80 19.00 59.76
C PHE A 64 45.33 18.29 58.49
N ILE A 65 45.08 19.06 57.41
CA ILE A 65 44.47 18.52 56.20
C ILE A 65 45.43 17.70 55.34
N SER A 66 46.72 18.07 55.29
CA SER A 66 47.70 17.36 54.46
C SER A 66 47.87 15.88 54.87
N PRO A 67 47.99 15.52 56.16
CA PRO A 67 47.99 14.11 56.58
C PRO A 67 46.75 13.33 56.13
N ILE A 68 45.55 13.90 56.24
CA ILE A 68 44.28 13.27 55.84
C ILE A 68 44.24 13.07 54.33
N LEU A 69 44.62 14.10 53.57
CA LEU A 69 44.66 14.04 52.12
C LEU A 69 45.72 13.07 51.58
N ARG A 70 46.83 12.82 52.31
CA ARG A 70 47.80 11.77 51.94
C ARG A 70 47.19 10.37 52.02
N VAL A 71 46.28 10.13 52.96
CA VAL A 71 45.55 8.86 53.11
C VAL A 71 44.66 8.57 51.91
N PHE A 72 44.38 9.56 51.05
CA PHE A 72 43.78 9.25 49.77
C PHE A 72 44.64 8.19 49.08
N ASN A 73 45.97 8.28 49.05
CA ASN A 73 46.83 7.27 48.42
C ASN A 73 47.10 6.01 49.28
N ASP A 74 46.33 5.77 50.35
CA ASP A 74 46.51 4.58 51.20
C ASP A 74 46.22 3.29 50.40
N PRO A 75 47.02 2.21 50.55
CA PRO A 75 46.73 0.93 49.91
C PRO A 75 45.36 0.34 50.31
N ILE A 76 44.85 0.67 51.50
CA ILE A 76 43.61 0.14 52.05
C ILE A 76 42.42 1.03 51.68
N GLU A 77 41.50 0.46 50.90
CA GLU A 77 40.29 1.13 50.42
C GLU A 77 39.45 1.75 51.54
N LYS A 78 39.25 1.05 52.65
CA LYS A 78 38.46 1.57 53.77
C LYS A 78 39.07 2.83 54.40
N CYS A 79 40.39 2.93 54.46
CA CYS A 79 41.07 4.14 54.93
C CYS A 79 40.81 5.31 53.98
N ARG A 80 40.89 5.07 52.67
CA ARG A 80 40.57 6.09 51.65
C ARG A 80 39.13 6.56 51.76
N GLU A 81 38.20 5.63 51.92
CA GLU A 81 36.77 5.93 52.06
C GLU A 81 36.49 6.86 53.25
N ILE A 82 37.09 6.57 54.42
CA ILE A 82 36.91 7.39 55.62
C ILE A 82 37.57 8.75 55.44
N ALA A 83 38.78 8.81 54.88
CA ALA A 83 39.48 10.07 54.61
C ALA A 83 38.68 10.97 53.65
N ILE A 84 38.14 10.42 52.56
CA ILE A 84 37.25 11.15 51.65
C ILE A 84 36.00 11.62 52.38
N SER A 85 35.40 10.77 53.23
CA SER A 85 34.22 11.14 54.01
C SER A 85 34.48 12.30 54.98
N ILE A 86 35.67 12.39 55.56
CA ILE A 86 36.05 13.52 56.45
C ILE A 86 36.08 14.82 55.64
N VAL A 87 36.68 14.81 54.45
CA VAL A 87 36.79 15.98 53.58
C VAL A 87 35.41 16.39 53.03
N VAL A 88 34.60 15.42 52.59
CA VAL A 88 33.23 15.66 52.10
C VAL A 88 32.36 16.33 53.17
N GLN A 89 32.35 15.81 54.40
CA GLN A 89 31.61 16.43 55.50
C GLN A 89 32.15 17.83 55.84
N GLY A 90 33.45 18.07 55.65
CA GLY A 90 34.05 19.38 55.81
C GLY A 90 33.50 20.37 54.77
N LEU A 91 33.49 19.97 53.51
CA LEU A 91 32.95 20.77 52.40
C LEU A 91 31.45 21.08 52.53
N GLU A 92 30.69 20.25 53.24
CA GLU A 92 29.25 20.47 53.52
C GLU A 92 29.01 21.42 54.70
N THR A 93 29.95 21.52 55.64
CA THR A 93 29.76 22.20 56.93
C THR A 93 30.53 23.52 57.07
N MET A 94 31.62 23.68 56.32
CA MET A 94 32.48 24.86 56.35
C MET A 94 31.81 26.09 55.72
N PRO A 95 31.97 27.30 56.29
CA PRO A 95 31.49 28.54 55.69
C PRO A 95 32.24 28.94 54.40
N GLU A 96 33.56 28.69 54.33
CA GLU A 96 34.44 29.08 53.21
C GLU A 96 35.20 27.83 52.69
N PRO A 97 34.50 26.85 52.10
CA PRO A 97 35.10 25.59 51.64
C PRO A 97 36.15 25.77 50.52
N GLU A 98 36.20 26.93 49.86
CA GLU A 98 37.17 27.27 48.82
C GLU A 98 38.64 27.22 49.28
N GLU A 99 38.92 27.41 50.58
CA GLU A 99 40.28 27.36 51.12
C GLU A 99 40.93 25.97 50.97
N LEU A 100 40.11 24.92 50.87
CA LEU A 100 40.58 23.55 50.71
C LEU A 100 40.99 23.20 49.28
N LEU A 101 40.58 23.97 48.28
CA LEU A 101 40.69 23.60 46.88
C LEU A 101 42.14 23.44 46.43
N GLN A 102 43.03 24.33 46.87
CA GLN A 102 44.47 24.26 46.55
C GLN A 102 45.15 22.97 47.05
N TYR A 103 44.60 22.34 48.09
CA TYR A 103 45.12 21.09 48.65
C TYR A 103 44.46 19.87 48.00
N ILE A 104 43.16 19.96 47.69
CA ILE A 104 42.36 18.85 47.14
C ILE A 104 42.73 18.56 45.68
N PHE A 105 42.76 19.58 44.81
CA PHE A 105 42.90 19.38 43.36
C PHE A 105 44.18 18.66 42.93
N PRO A 106 45.38 18.99 43.45
CA PRO A 106 46.61 18.27 43.08
C PRO A 106 46.51 16.76 43.33
N ILE A 107 45.78 16.36 44.38
CA ILE A 107 45.62 14.96 44.76
C ILE A 107 44.55 14.30 43.90
N MET A 108 43.46 14.99 43.60
CA MET A 108 42.44 14.48 42.68
C MET A 108 42.98 14.26 41.26
N ILE A 109 43.78 15.19 40.73
CA ILE A 109 44.43 15.07 39.41
C ILE A 109 45.38 13.87 39.39
N LYS A 110 46.22 13.73 40.43
CA LYS A 110 47.14 12.59 40.56
C LYS A 110 46.39 11.25 40.64
N ARG A 111 45.14 11.27 41.09
CA ARG A 111 44.33 10.08 41.32
C ARG A 111 43.48 9.66 40.13
N LEU A 112 42.83 10.63 39.49
CA LEU A 112 41.79 10.40 38.50
C LEU A 112 42.18 10.84 37.08
N ALA A 113 43.17 11.73 36.93
CA ALA A 113 43.52 12.34 35.64
C ALA A 113 44.88 11.86 35.10
N GLN A 114 45.39 10.72 35.58
CA GLN A 114 46.62 10.11 35.07
C GLN A 114 46.30 9.18 33.90
N SER A 115 47.29 8.94 33.03
CA SER A 115 47.15 8.04 31.89
C SER A 115 46.99 6.57 32.29
N GLU A 116 47.55 6.19 33.44
CA GLU A 116 47.38 4.86 34.04
C GLU A 116 46.35 4.93 35.16
N VAL A 117 45.58 3.86 35.34
CA VAL A 117 44.57 3.77 36.40
C VAL A 117 45.28 3.70 37.75
N VAL A 118 45.26 4.80 38.50
CA VAL A 118 45.86 4.90 39.84
C VAL A 118 44.87 4.46 40.94
N GLU A 119 43.57 4.76 40.79
CA GLU A 119 42.52 4.27 41.69
C GLU A 119 41.78 3.09 41.08
N ASN A 120 41.99 1.91 41.65
CA ASN A 120 41.37 0.67 41.17
C ASN A 120 39.93 0.47 41.68
N SER A 121 39.55 1.07 42.83
CA SER A 121 38.19 0.91 43.36
C SER A 121 37.20 1.82 42.63
N GLU A 122 36.21 1.19 41.99
CA GLU A 122 35.10 1.85 41.32
C GLU A 122 34.27 2.71 42.29
N GLU A 123 34.09 2.25 43.53
CA GLU A 123 33.36 2.99 44.57
C GLU A 123 34.11 4.24 45.02
N ILE A 124 35.44 4.16 45.15
CA ILE A 124 36.27 5.32 45.50
C ILE A 124 36.28 6.33 44.35
N ARG A 125 36.42 5.87 43.10
CA ARG A 125 36.31 6.77 41.92
C ARG A 125 34.98 7.50 41.89
N LEU A 126 33.86 6.80 42.13
CA LEU A 126 32.54 7.41 42.20
C LEU A 126 32.45 8.44 43.34
N ARG A 127 32.96 8.13 44.53
CA ARG A 127 32.97 9.06 45.67
C ARG A 127 33.78 10.31 45.39
N LEU A 128 34.92 10.18 44.71
CA LEU A 128 35.74 11.33 44.34
C LEU A 128 35.05 12.22 43.29
N VAL A 129 34.35 11.64 42.31
CA VAL A 129 33.55 12.42 41.35
C VAL A 129 32.36 13.10 42.05
N LYS A 130 31.67 12.41 42.97
CA LYS A 130 30.61 13.04 43.78
C LYS A 130 31.15 14.18 44.66
N MET A 131 32.34 14.02 45.24
CA MET A 131 33.03 15.09 45.95
C MET A 131 33.33 16.28 45.02
N LEU A 132 33.67 16.03 43.75
CA LEU A 132 33.88 17.08 42.74
C LEU A 132 32.60 17.87 42.45
N ILE A 133 31.46 17.19 42.32
CA ILE A 133 30.14 17.82 42.17
C ILE A 133 29.83 18.70 43.40
N LEU A 134 30.08 18.17 44.60
CA LEU A 134 29.90 18.93 45.85
C LEU A 134 30.80 20.17 45.88
N VAL A 135 32.06 20.06 45.50
CA VAL A 135 32.99 21.20 45.40
C VAL A 135 32.43 22.30 44.48
N ILE A 136 31.88 21.93 43.32
CA ILE A 136 31.29 22.89 42.37
C ILE A 136 30.09 23.60 43.01
N HIS A 137 29.18 22.86 43.66
CA HIS A 137 27.99 23.44 44.28
C HIS A 137 28.29 24.30 45.51
N SER A 138 29.21 23.84 46.38
CA SER A 138 29.58 24.53 47.62
C SER A 138 30.42 25.78 47.35
N CYS A 139 31.44 25.68 46.49
CA CYS A 139 32.38 26.79 46.24
C CYS A 139 31.92 27.73 45.11
N LYS A 140 30.93 27.33 44.31
CA LYS A 140 30.34 28.14 43.22
C LYS A 140 31.42 28.75 42.31
N LYS A 141 31.41 30.08 42.10
CA LYS A 141 32.35 30.79 41.23
C LYS A 141 33.82 30.68 41.68
N ASN A 142 34.08 30.32 42.93
CA ASN A 142 35.45 30.18 43.45
C ASN A 142 36.18 28.96 42.87
N VAL A 143 35.48 28.03 42.18
CA VAL A 143 36.10 26.93 41.44
C VAL A 143 36.71 27.35 40.10
N ALA A 144 36.45 28.57 39.64
CA ALA A 144 36.89 29.07 38.34
C ALA A 144 38.40 28.86 38.03
N PRO A 145 39.34 29.09 38.97
CA PRO A 145 40.77 28.86 38.73
C PRO A 145 41.13 27.40 38.46
N TYR A 146 40.31 26.46 38.93
CA TYR A 146 40.55 25.02 38.84
C TYR A 146 39.80 24.36 37.67
N THR A 147 39.10 25.13 36.83
CA THR A 147 38.29 24.61 35.71
C THR A 147 39.08 23.67 34.80
N GLY A 148 40.32 24.02 34.45
CA GLY A 148 41.17 23.18 33.60
C GLY A 148 41.55 21.85 34.26
N ASP A 149 41.73 21.83 35.58
CA ASP A 149 42.04 20.61 36.34
C ASP A 149 40.81 19.70 36.48
N ILE A 150 39.64 20.29 36.72
CA ILE A 150 38.36 19.59 36.72
C ILE A 150 38.12 18.93 35.37
N ILE A 151 38.38 19.63 34.27
CA ILE A 151 38.19 19.10 32.92
C ILE A 151 39.13 17.93 32.62
N LYS A 152 40.40 17.99 33.04
CA LYS A 152 41.32 16.84 32.93
C LYS A 152 40.82 15.61 33.69
N ILE A 153 40.22 15.80 34.86
CA ILE A 153 39.60 14.70 35.62
C ILE A 153 38.38 14.14 34.87
N LEU A 154 37.55 15.02 34.32
CA LEU A 154 36.34 14.62 33.60
C LEU A 154 36.66 13.91 32.29
N GLU A 155 37.72 14.30 31.57
CA GLU A 155 38.17 13.65 30.34
C GLU A 155 38.40 12.13 30.54
N GLN A 156 38.98 11.75 31.67
CA GLN A 156 39.23 10.33 32.00
C GLN A 156 38.00 9.65 32.60
N THR A 157 37.25 10.32 33.46
CA THR A 157 36.14 9.71 34.20
C THR A 157 34.85 9.57 33.38
N ILE A 158 34.66 10.35 32.30
CA ILE A 158 33.52 10.18 31.39
C ILE A 158 33.57 8.82 30.67
N ILE A 159 34.77 8.35 30.33
CA ILE A 159 35.00 7.07 29.65
C ILE A 159 35.35 5.92 30.62
N ASP A 160 35.10 6.09 31.91
CA ASP A 160 35.42 5.13 32.97
C ASP A 160 34.86 3.72 32.69
N THR A 161 35.41 2.66 33.27
CA THR A 161 34.82 1.32 33.14
C THR A 161 33.48 1.20 33.87
N TYR A 162 33.30 1.94 34.97
CA TYR A 162 32.15 1.84 35.86
C TYR A 162 31.00 2.78 35.43
N PRO A 163 29.79 2.24 35.12
CA PRO A 163 28.64 3.01 34.66
C PRO A 163 28.25 4.22 35.52
N GLU A 164 28.25 4.09 36.85
CA GLU A 164 27.83 5.17 37.75
C GLU A 164 28.85 6.31 37.80
N VAL A 165 30.14 6.04 37.57
CA VAL A 165 31.16 7.09 37.43
C VAL A 165 30.89 7.91 36.19
N LYS A 166 30.63 7.27 35.04
CA LYS A 166 30.28 7.99 33.79
C LYS A 166 29.10 8.93 33.99
N LYS A 167 28.04 8.43 34.63
CA LYS A 167 26.82 9.18 34.90
C LYS A 167 27.10 10.39 35.80
N ALA A 168 27.82 10.18 36.92
CA ALA A 168 28.20 11.25 37.83
C ALA A 168 29.14 12.26 37.14
N SER A 169 30.05 11.82 36.28
CA SER A 169 30.92 12.71 35.51
C SER A 169 30.12 13.57 34.53
N CYS A 170 29.11 13.02 33.87
CA CYS A 170 28.22 13.81 33.00
C CYS A 170 27.42 14.85 33.80
N GLU A 171 26.90 14.49 34.97
CA GLU A 171 26.26 15.44 35.90
C GLU A 171 27.24 16.54 36.34
N CYS A 172 28.48 16.16 36.66
CA CYS A 172 29.54 17.08 37.03
C CYS A 172 29.91 18.07 35.90
N VAL A 173 29.92 17.60 34.64
CA VAL A 173 30.10 18.48 33.47
C VAL A 173 29.00 19.53 33.43
N SER A 174 27.74 19.11 33.61
CA SER A 174 26.60 20.03 33.58
C SER A 174 26.67 21.07 34.70
N SER A 175 26.90 20.64 35.95
CA SER A 175 27.07 21.55 37.08
C SER A 175 28.22 22.55 36.89
N LEU A 176 29.35 22.10 36.33
CA LEU A 176 30.51 22.97 36.08
C LEU A 176 30.19 24.05 35.05
N ALA A 177 29.57 23.66 33.93
CA ALA A 177 29.22 24.58 32.86
C ALA A 177 28.25 25.68 33.31
N GLU A 178 27.26 25.32 34.14
CA GLU A 178 26.29 26.27 34.72
C GLU A 178 26.95 27.21 35.73
N THR A 179 27.91 26.72 36.50
CA THR A 179 28.52 27.48 37.61
C THR A 179 29.58 28.48 37.14
N VAL A 180 30.43 28.10 36.17
CA VAL A 180 31.59 28.89 35.68
C VAL A 180 31.63 29.00 34.15
N SER A 181 30.52 29.42 33.55
CA SER A 181 30.32 29.48 32.10
C SER A 181 31.46 30.16 31.32
N SER A 182 31.99 31.29 31.79
CA SER A 182 33.06 32.02 31.10
C SER A 182 34.39 31.24 31.01
N GLN A 183 34.79 30.58 32.09
CA GLN A 183 36.04 29.80 32.12
C GLN A 183 35.85 28.45 31.45
N PHE A 184 34.65 27.88 31.57
CA PHE A 184 34.26 26.65 30.89
C PHE A 184 34.36 26.79 29.37
N TYR A 185 33.90 27.92 28.82
CA TYR A 185 34.01 28.24 27.38
C TYR A 185 35.42 28.06 26.81
N SER A 186 36.45 28.47 27.56
CA SER A 186 37.84 28.37 27.10
C SER A 186 38.43 26.96 27.19
N HIS A 187 37.80 26.02 27.90
CA HIS A 187 38.39 24.72 28.22
C HIS A 187 37.52 23.52 27.82
N SER A 188 36.32 23.72 27.29
CA SER A 188 35.32 22.65 27.11
C SER A 188 35.59 21.66 25.97
N GLU A 189 36.39 22.04 24.97
CA GLU A 189 36.66 21.26 23.75
C GLU A 189 37.16 19.82 23.99
N PRO A 190 38.09 19.54 24.95
CA PRO A 190 38.55 18.18 25.25
C PRO A 190 37.45 17.22 25.70
N LEU A 191 36.31 17.73 26.20
CA LEU A 191 35.20 16.89 26.67
C LEU A 191 34.37 16.29 25.52
N ILE A 192 34.45 16.85 24.31
CA ILE A 192 33.63 16.41 23.16
C ILE A 192 33.91 14.95 22.83
N LYS A 193 35.18 14.57 22.67
CA LYS A 193 35.54 13.20 22.29
C LYS A 193 35.11 12.15 23.33
N PRO A 194 35.41 12.30 24.64
CA PRO A 194 34.90 11.40 25.68
C PRO A 194 33.37 11.25 25.69
N LEU A 195 32.63 12.35 25.54
CA LEU A 195 31.17 12.34 25.53
C LEU A 195 30.63 11.66 24.27
N SER A 196 31.18 11.96 23.09
CA SER A 196 30.81 11.32 21.82
C SER A 196 31.04 9.81 21.81
N ILE A 197 32.05 9.30 22.53
CA ILE A 197 32.23 7.86 22.73
C ILE A 197 31.10 7.31 23.63
N THR A 198 30.83 8.00 24.73
CA THR A 198 29.94 7.52 25.80
C THR A 198 28.45 7.59 25.42
N ILE A 199 28.07 8.40 24.44
CA ILE A 199 26.69 8.51 23.94
C ILE A 199 26.17 7.18 23.35
N THR A 200 27.05 6.25 23.01
CA THR A 200 26.72 4.93 22.47
C THR A 200 26.56 3.84 23.54
N HIS A 201 26.65 4.20 24.82
CA HIS A 201 26.63 3.24 25.93
C HIS A 201 25.37 2.36 25.97
N GLN A 202 25.50 1.11 26.43
CA GLN A 202 24.39 0.15 26.49
C GLN A 202 23.21 0.60 27.39
N HIS A 203 23.50 1.29 28.50
CA HIS A 203 22.46 1.75 29.44
C HIS A 203 21.90 3.12 29.05
N SER A 204 20.58 3.18 28.87
CA SER A 204 19.87 4.40 28.46
C SER A 204 20.07 5.58 29.41
N LYS A 205 20.08 5.34 30.74
CA LYS A 205 20.32 6.39 31.74
C LYS A 205 21.64 7.13 31.53
N ILE A 206 22.68 6.44 31.03
CA ILE A 206 23.97 7.06 30.72
C ILE A 206 23.88 7.83 29.42
N ARG A 207 23.24 7.27 28.39
CA ARG A 207 23.04 7.99 27.12
C ARG A 207 22.28 9.31 27.34
N VAL A 208 21.22 9.31 28.16
CA VAL A 208 20.50 10.53 28.56
C VAL A 208 21.43 11.52 29.25
N ALA A 209 22.19 11.07 30.27
CA ALA A 209 23.12 11.94 30.99
C ALA A 209 24.18 12.56 30.06
N VAL A 210 24.70 11.79 29.11
CA VAL A 210 25.66 12.25 28.10
C VAL A 210 25.03 13.25 27.14
N ILE A 211 23.83 12.97 26.62
CA ILE A 211 23.11 13.87 25.70
C ILE A 211 22.86 15.20 26.39
N LYS A 212 22.42 15.19 27.65
CA LYS A 212 22.24 16.41 28.44
C LYS A 212 23.55 17.18 28.65
N ALA A 213 24.61 16.47 29.07
CA ALA A 213 25.91 17.09 29.32
C ALA A 213 26.54 17.69 28.05
N LEU A 214 26.54 16.93 26.97
CA LEU A 214 27.07 17.36 25.68
C LEU A 214 26.21 18.49 25.08
N GLY A 215 24.89 18.28 25.11
CA GLY A 215 23.85 19.12 24.54
C GLY A 215 23.67 20.45 25.24
N SER A 216 22.95 20.40 26.36
CA SER A 216 22.50 21.57 27.12
C SER A 216 23.62 22.31 27.82
N THR A 217 24.80 21.69 28.01
CA THR A 217 25.85 22.33 28.82
C THR A 217 27.14 22.60 28.06
N VAL A 218 27.72 21.61 27.37
CA VAL A 218 28.99 21.82 26.67
C VAL A 218 28.81 22.76 25.50
N ILE A 219 27.89 22.46 24.57
CA ILE A 219 27.72 23.28 23.38
C ILE A 219 27.20 24.70 23.70
N GLN A 220 26.28 24.84 24.64
CA GLN A 220 25.75 26.18 25.01
C GLN A 220 26.78 27.11 25.63
N ASN A 221 27.72 26.56 26.39
CA ASN A 221 28.74 27.33 27.09
C ASN A 221 30.10 27.25 26.40
N SER A 222 30.15 26.90 25.11
CA SER A 222 31.39 26.77 24.33
C SER A 222 31.31 27.45 22.97
N ASN A 223 32.34 27.29 22.14
CA ASN A 223 32.32 27.80 20.79
C ASN A 223 31.33 27.01 19.92
N ASN A 224 30.37 27.72 19.30
CA ASN A 224 29.31 27.14 18.47
C ASN A 224 29.81 26.24 17.32
N LYS A 225 31.09 26.31 16.95
CA LYS A 225 31.70 25.42 15.94
C LYS A 225 31.63 23.93 16.30
N LEU A 226 31.61 23.60 17.59
CA LEU A 226 31.57 22.21 18.09
C LEU A 226 30.24 21.49 17.78
N VAL A 227 29.20 22.22 17.40
CA VAL A 227 27.91 21.66 16.95
C VAL A 227 28.10 20.65 15.82
N ASN A 228 29.01 20.93 14.88
CA ASN A 228 29.26 20.04 13.73
C ASN A 228 29.84 18.69 14.13
N ASP A 229 30.61 18.64 15.21
CA ASP A 229 31.27 17.43 15.69
C ASP A 229 30.30 16.50 16.44
N VAL A 230 29.16 17.02 16.86
CA VAL A 230 28.19 16.34 17.73
C VAL A 230 26.88 15.98 17.01
N ILE A 231 26.46 16.77 16.02
CA ILE A 231 25.15 16.62 15.36
C ILE A 231 24.91 15.20 14.84
N SER A 232 25.91 14.55 14.25
CA SER A 232 25.77 13.19 13.71
C SER A 232 25.49 12.17 14.82
N HIS A 233 26.11 12.34 15.99
CA HIS A 233 25.86 11.49 17.15
C HIS A 233 24.45 11.68 17.71
N LEU A 234 23.95 12.92 17.76
CA LEU A 234 22.56 13.20 18.17
C LEU A 234 21.54 12.65 17.17
N ALA A 235 21.79 12.82 15.87
CA ALA A 235 20.97 12.24 14.80
C ALA A 235 20.83 10.72 14.96
N GLN A 236 21.94 10.01 15.24
CA GLN A 236 21.92 8.58 15.50
C GLN A 236 21.13 8.18 16.76
N ARG A 237 20.91 9.10 17.70
CA ARG A 237 20.10 8.86 18.91
C ARG A 237 18.60 9.10 18.69
N LEU A 238 18.20 9.70 17.57
CA LEU A 238 16.78 9.71 17.15
C LEU A 238 16.26 8.32 16.78
N PHE A 239 17.17 7.36 16.51
CA PHE A 239 16.84 5.95 16.26
C PHE A 239 17.00 5.06 17.51
N ASP A 240 17.20 5.65 18.69
CA ASP A 240 17.39 4.88 19.92
C ASP A 240 16.10 4.10 20.27
N PRO A 241 16.20 2.81 20.64
CA PRO A 241 15.01 2.04 21.02
C PRO A 241 14.31 2.58 22.27
N VAL A 242 15.03 3.29 23.15
CA VAL A 242 14.48 3.82 24.40
C VAL A 242 13.98 5.26 24.19
N ALA A 243 12.67 5.45 24.35
CA ALA A 243 11.99 6.73 24.14
C ALA A 243 12.62 7.90 24.91
N VAL A 244 13.00 7.70 26.18
CA VAL A 244 13.60 8.74 27.02
C VAL A 244 14.92 9.28 26.43
N VAL A 245 15.68 8.45 25.70
CA VAL A 245 16.90 8.89 25.02
C VAL A 245 16.55 9.81 23.85
N ARG A 246 15.55 9.43 23.04
CA ARG A 246 15.08 10.25 21.92
C ARG A 246 14.49 11.58 22.40
N LEU A 247 13.70 11.54 23.47
CA LEU A 247 13.14 12.74 24.11
C LEU A 247 14.23 13.73 24.54
N GLU A 248 15.32 13.23 25.13
CA GLU A 248 16.43 14.09 25.54
C GLU A 248 17.11 14.76 24.34
N VAL A 249 17.24 14.07 23.20
CA VAL A 249 17.75 14.68 21.96
C VAL A 249 16.84 15.81 21.49
N ILE A 250 15.52 15.59 21.50
CA ILE A 250 14.53 16.60 21.09
C ILE A 250 14.64 17.85 21.98
N LYS A 251 14.74 17.67 23.30
CA LYS A 251 14.91 18.77 24.26
C LYS A 251 16.18 19.56 24.01
N VAL A 252 17.32 18.88 23.85
CA VAL A 252 18.62 19.53 23.57
C VAL A 252 18.57 20.31 22.25
N VAL A 253 18.04 19.73 21.18
CA VAL A 253 18.00 20.37 19.86
C VAL A 253 17.03 21.56 19.86
N GLY A 254 15.87 21.43 20.50
CA GLY A 254 14.91 22.53 20.64
C GLY A 254 15.51 23.69 21.44
N ASP A 255 16.19 23.38 22.54
CA ASP A 255 16.92 24.37 23.33
C ASP A 255 18.06 25.04 22.54
N TRP A 256 18.75 24.32 21.66
CA TRP A 256 19.72 24.95 20.74
C TRP A 256 19.06 25.87 19.72
N LEU A 257 17.92 25.47 19.15
CA LEU A 257 17.14 26.31 18.24
C LEU A 257 16.55 27.55 18.94
N LEU A 258 16.37 27.51 20.26
CA LEU A 258 15.96 28.66 21.04
C LEU A 258 17.17 29.51 21.44
N ASN A 259 18.15 28.94 22.12
CA ASN A 259 19.07 29.69 22.98
C ASN A 259 20.53 29.68 22.53
N LEU A 260 20.92 28.87 21.54
CA LEU A 260 22.30 28.88 21.06
C LEU A 260 22.62 30.22 20.36
N VAL A 261 23.77 30.81 20.70
CA VAL A 261 24.14 32.18 20.29
C VAL A 261 24.20 32.33 18.76
N ASP A 262 24.84 31.40 18.05
CA ASP A 262 24.95 31.39 16.57
C ASP A 262 24.02 30.32 15.94
N ARG A 263 22.82 30.13 16.50
CA ARG A 263 21.85 29.12 16.00
C ARG A 263 21.52 29.26 14.52
N TYR A 264 21.48 30.49 13.99
CA TYR A 264 21.10 30.80 12.61
C TYR A 264 21.99 30.07 11.58
N SER A 265 23.29 29.96 11.89
CA SER A 265 24.26 29.23 11.06
C SER A 265 23.96 27.73 10.97
N PHE A 266 23.27 27.17 11.97
CA PHE A 266 23.01 25.74 12.11
C PHE A 266 21.55 25.32 11.93
N HIS A 267 20.62 26.25 11.73
CA HIS A 267 19.18 25.95 11.55
C HIS A 267 18.92 24.81 10.56
N HIS A 268 19.56 24.84 9.38
CA HIS A 268 19.44 23.81 8.35
C HIS A 268 19.87 22.39 8.79
N LYS A 269 20.64 22.26 9.90
CA LYS A 269 21.02 20.97 10.48
C LYS A 269 20.20 20.62 11.73
N LEU A 270 19.73 21.62 12.47
CA LEU A 270 18.98 21.42 13.71
C LEU A 270 17.48 21.21 13.47
N ILE A 271 16.88 21.94 12.52
CA ILE A 271 15.46 21.82 12.16
C ILE A 271 15.10 20.36 11.82
N PRO A 272 15.85 19.63 10.96
CA PRO A 272 15.57 18.21 10.67
C PRO A 272 15.52 17.33 11.92
N LEU A 273 16.38 17.58 12.91
CA LEU A 273 16.46 16.77 14.13
C LEU A 273 15.25 16.99 15.02
N LEU A 274 14.83 18.24 15.21
CA LEU A 274 13.62 18.56 15.98
C LEU A 274 12.35 18.04 15.30
N LEU A 275 12.20 18.33 14.00
CA LEU A 275 11.01 17.94 13.25
C LEU A 275 10.85 16.42 13.10
N SER A 276 11.94 15.66 13.19
CA SER A 276 11.88 14.20 13.26
C SER A 276 11.13 13.68 14.51
N GLY A 277 11.02 14.49 15.57
CA GLY A 277 10.24 14.17 16.77
C GLY A 277 8.72 14.24 16.58
N MET A 278 8.22 14.99 15.58
CA MET A 278 6.79 15.20 15.32
C MET A 278 6.03 13.94 14.93
N THR A 279 6.77 12.95 14.41
CA THR A 279 6.24 11.67 13.93
C THR A 279 6.76 10.49 14.74
N ASP A 280 7.24 10.74 15.97
CA ASP A 280 7.66 9.65 16.87
C ASP A 280 6.47 8.79 17.31
N ASP A 281 6.72 7.50 17.54
CA ASP A 281 5.69 6.56 17.99
C ASP A 281 5.18 6.89 19.41
N VAL A 282 5.95 7.62 20.21
CA VAL A 282 5.59 8.05 21.57
C VAL A 282 4.96 9.44 21.56
N LEU A 283 3.75 9.55 22.13
CA LEU A 283 3.00 10.82 22.20
C LEU A 283 3.77 11.94 22.91
N GLU A 284 4.38 11.66 24.06
CA GLU A 284 5.17 12.64 24.84
C GLU A 284 6.27 13.31 24.01
N ILE A 285 6.92 12.57 23.11
CA ILE A 285 7.97 13.11 22.22
C ILE A 285 7.36 14.03 21.17
N ARG A 286 6.21 13.66 20.60
CA ARG A 286 5.50 14.47 19.61
C ARG A 286 5.02 15.79 20.21
N GLU A 287 4.44 15.75 21.40
CA GLU A 287 3.97 16.94 22.12
C GLU A 287 5.13 17.87 22.48
N GLU A 288 6.23 17.33 22.98
CA GLU A 288 7.43 18.12 23.30
C GLU A 288 8.04 18.76 22.05
N ALA A 289 8.17 18.00 20.94
CA ALA A 289 8.67 18.52 19.68
C ALA A 289 7.76 19.63 19.12
N ASP A 290 6.44 19.47 19.20
CA ASP A 290 5.46 20.46 18.76
C ASP A 290 5.53 21.76 19.57
N CYS A 291 5.59 21.64 20.90
CA CYS A 291 5.74 22.79 21.79
C CYS A 291 7.03 23.57 21.50
N LEU A 292 8.17 22.86 21.46
CA LEU A 292 9.48 23.47 21.17
C LEU A 292 9.50 24.12 19.78
N TRP A 293 8.93 23.47 18.77
CA TRP A 293 8.91 24.03 17.42
C TRP A 293 8.06 25.30 17.34
N SER A 294 6.88 25.30 17.97
CA SER A 294 6.05 26.50 18.10
C SER A 294 6.84 27.65 18.75
N ASP A 295 7.56 27.37 19.84
CA ASP A 295 8.30 28.40 20.57
C ASP A 295 9.52 28.90 19.79
N VAL A 296 10.20 28.03 19.03
CA VAL A 296 11.27 28.41 18.08
C VAL A 296 10.73 29.37 17.03
N GLY A 297 9.56 29.09 16.46
CA GLY A 297 8.91 29.97 15.50
C GLY A 297 8.56 31.34 16.09
N LYS A 298 7.93 31.38 17.26
CA LYS A 298 7.62 32.64 17.97
C LYS A 298 8.88 33.45 18.27
N LYS A 299 9.95 32.80 18.71
CA LYS A 299 11.23 33.46 18.99
C LYS A 299 11.84 34.06 17.72
N TYR A 300 11.79 33.33 16.61
CA TYR A 300 12.27 33.82 15.32
C TYR A 300 11.45 35.03 14.83
N GLU A 301 10.13 35.02 15.00
CA GLU A 301 9.27 36.17 14.70
C GLU A 301 9.67 37.41 15.50
N LEU A 302 9.86 37.26 16.82
CA LEU A 302 10.24 38.36 17.71
C LEU A 302 11.61 38.96 17.35
N GLU A 303 12.57 38.14 16.94
CA GLU A 303 13.93 38.59 16.63
C GLU A 303 14.05 39.24 15.25
N ASN A 304 13.17 38.87 14.32
CA ASN A 304 13.21 39.31 12.92
C ASN A 304 11.99 40.17 12.55
N GLU A 305 11.38 40.83 13.54
CA GLU A 305 10.15 41.64 13.37
C GLU A 305 10.28 42.65 12.22
N ASN A 306 11.45 43.31 12.08
CA ASN A 306 11.68 44.28 11.01
C ASN A 306 11.67 43.64 9.60
N GLU A 307 12.21 42.43 9.46
CA GLU A 307 12.26 41.72 8.17
C GLU A 307 10.91 41.07 7.84
N LEU A 308 10.16 40.67 8.87
CA LEU A 308 8.87 40.01 8.75
C LEU A 308 7.69 40.96 8.85
N LYS A 309 7.93 42.26 9.02
CA LYS A 309 6.91 43.27 9.30
C LYS A 309 5.73 43.20 8.34
N ASP A 310 5.98 43.19 7.05
CA ASP A 310 4.91 43.11 6.04
C ASP A 310 4.10 41.80 6.17
N LYS A 311 4.75 40.67 6.50
CA LYS A 311 4.07 39.38 6.70
C LYS A 311 3.29 39.32 8.02
N MET A 312 3.72 40.08 9.03
CA MET A 312 3.06 40.20 10.34
C MET A 312 1.88 41.18 10.28
N ASP A 313 2.05 42.32 9.60
CA ASP A 313 1.00 43.32 9.40
C ASP A 313 -0.12 42.79 8.49
N PHE A 314 0.24 41.95 7.51
CA PHE A 314 -0.68 41.28 6.59
C PHE A 314 -0.65 39.76 6.78
N VAL A 315 -1.04 39.28 7.97
CA VAL A 315 -1.11 37.84 8.25
C VAL A 315 -2.00 37.16 7.22
N LYS A 316 -1.40 36.32 6.36
CA LYS A 316 -2.15 35.46 5.45
C LYS A 316 -3.01 34.52 6.29
N PRO A 317 -4.36 34.58 6.22
CA PRO A 317 -5.20 33.63 6.93
C PRO A 317 -4.91 32.20 6.43
N GLN A 318 -5.32 31.21 7.21
CA GLN A 318 -5.28 29.83 6.73
C GLN A 318 -6.08 29.73 5.43
N PRO A 319 -5.55 29.09 4.37
CA PRO A 319 -6.28 28.90 3.13
C PRO A 319 -7.61 28.15 3.37
N ASP A 320 -8.66 28.51 2.65
CA ASP A 320 -9.97 27.83 2.74
C ASP A 320 -9.86 26.32 2.44
N HIS A 321 -8.96 25.97 1.52
CA HIS A 321 -8.63 24.59 1.16
C HIS A 321 -7.31 24.17 1.82
N PHE A 322 -7.36 23.84 3.11
CA PHE A 322 -6.21 23.37 3.89
C PHE A 322 -6.42 21.91 4.32
N PRO A 323 -5.36 21.11 4.50
CA PRO A 323 -5.48 19.73 4.97
C PRO A 323 -6.32 19.59 6.25
N PRO A 324 -7.30 18.69 6.29
CA PRO A 324 -8.11 18.48 7.47
C PRO A 324 -7.27 17.88 8.61
N ASN A 325 -7.57 18.24 9.85
CA ASN A 325 -6.92 17.74 11.07
C ASN A 325 -5.42 18.10 11.22
N ILE A 326 -4.91 19.07 10.46
CA ILE A 326 -3.57 19.62 10.63
C ILE A 326 -3.68 21.02 11.25
N ILE A 327 -2.95 21.26 12.33
CA ILE A 327 -2.82 22.60 12.90
C ILE A 327 -1.74 23.33 12.10
N ARG A 328 -2.10 24.48 11.53
CA ARG A 328 -1.18 25.28 10.74
C ARG A 328 -0.05 25.84 11.63
N PRO A 329 1.24 25.60 11.30
CA PRO A 329 2.36 26.17 12.06
C PRO A 329 2.37 27.71 12.02
N ASN A 330 2.96 28.33 13.05
CA ASN A 330 3.10 29.79 13.12
C ASN A 330 4.00 30.35 12.00
N LEU A 331 4.02 31.67 11.84
CA LEU A 331 4.72 32.32 10.73
C LEU A 331 6.23 32.07 10.78
N GLY A 332 6.83 32.10 11.97
CA GLY A 332 8.26 31.86 12.16
C GLY A 332 8.68 30.44 11.79
N CYS A 333 7.90 29.43 12.20
CA CYS A 333 8.11 28.03 11.80
C CYS A 333 8.14 27.88 10.27
N ARG A 334 7.13 28.44 9.60
CA ARG A 334 7.01 28.38 8.14
C ARG A 334 8.15 29.12 7.44
N GLN A 335 8.53 30.28 7.96
CA GLN A 335 9.65 31.06 7.43
C GLN A 335 10.99 30.35 7.59
N LEU A 336 11.24 29.72 8.74
CA LEU A 336 12.46 28.95 9.00
C LEU A 336 12.61 27.78 8.03
N VAL A 337 11.52 27.05 7.76
CA VAL A 337 11.54 25.95 6.80
C VAL A 337 11.75 26.49 5.38
N TYR A 338 11.01 27.53 4.97
CA TYR A 338 11.20 28.19 3.67
C TYR A 338 12.67 28.58 3.39
N LEU A 339 13.36 29.17 4.36
CA LEU A 339 14.77 29.57 4.20
C LEU A 339 15.76 28.41 4.10
N HIS A 340 15.41 27.23 4.61
CA HIS A 340 16.33 26.11 4.77
C HIS A 340 15.93 24.85 4.00
N TYR A 341 14.72 24.79 3.44
CA TYR A 341 14.19 23.62 2.73
C TYR A 341 15.13 23.17 1.60
N SER A 342 15.63 24.11 0.79
CA SER A 342 16.57 23.84 -0.30
C SER A 342 17.90 23.19 0.15
N LYS A 343 18.32 23.42 1.40
CA LYS A 343 19.53 22.83 2.00
C LYS A 343 19.25 21.46 2.64
N ILE A 344 18.02 21.25 3.13
CA ILE A 344 17.60 20.03 3.81
C ILE A 344 17.20 18.94 2.80
N LEU A 345 16.44 19.32 1.75
CA LEU A 345 15.87 18.39 0.77
C LEU A 345 16.90 17.42 0.12
N PRO A 346 18.12 17.84 -0.27
CA PRO A 346 19.10 16.93 -0.87
C PRO A 346 19.48 15.75 0.04
N ALA A 347 19.55 15.96 1.36
CA ALA A 347 19.82 14.89 2.31
C ALA A 347 18.65 13.89 2.36
N ILE A 348 17.41 14.39 2.37
CA ILE A 348 16.19 13.56 2.36
C ILE A 348 16.10 12.70 1.08
N ILE A 349 16.46 13.25 -0.08
CA ILE A 349 16.52 12.51 -1.35
C ILE A 349 17.50 11.32 -1.25
N GLY A 350 18.66 11.56 -0.61
CA GLY A 350 19.64 10.53 -0.30
C GLY A 350 19.06 9.47 0.63
N ASP A 351 18.52 9.91 1.77
CA ASP A 351 18.03 9.05 2.85
C ASP A 351 16.82 8.19 2.45
N ILE A 352 15.93 8.68 1.57
CA ILE A 352 14.83 7.88 1.00
C ILE A 352 15.35 6.76 0.09
N GLY A 353 16.56 6.88 -0.45
CA GLY A 353 17.22 5.80 -1.19
C GLY A 353 18.13 4.91 -0.36
N ASP A 354 18.19 5.10 0.96
CA ASP A 354 19.11 4.37 1.81
C ASP A 354 18.70 2.89 1.93
N TRP A 355 19.67 1.99 2.01
CA TRP A 355 19.41 0.56 2.13
C TRP A 355 18.80 0.20 3.50
N VAL A 356 18.96 1.05 4.52
CA VAL A 356 18.43 0.89 5.88
C VAL A 356 16.99 1.40 5.97
N ALA A 357 16.04 0.49 6.21
CA ALA A 357 14.60 0.82 6.27
C ALA A 357 14.23 1.88 7.32
N PRO A 358 14.73 1.85 8.58
CA PRO A 358 14.49 2.93 9.54
C PRO A 358 14.85 4.33 9.03
N THR A 359 15.96 4.47 8.30
CA THR A 359 16.39 5.74 7.70
C THR A 359 15.36 6.24 6.69
N ARG A 360 14.92 5.36 5.78
CA ARG A 360 13.89 5.70 4.78
C ARG A 360 12.56 6.09 5.42
N ILE A 361 12.13 5.37 6.46
CA ILE A 361 10.91 5.70 7.22
C ILE A 361 11.03 7.10 7.80
N LYS A 362 12.12 7.40 8.53
CA LYS A 362 12.30 8.69 9.17
C LYS A 362 12.42 9.83 8.17
N ALA A 363 13.08 9.60 7.03
CA ALA A 363 13.17 10.58 5.95
C ALA A 363 11.80 10.89 5.32
N SER A 364 10.96 9.88 5.06
CA SER A 364 9.60 10.08 4.55
C SER A 364 8.69 10.85 5.54
N GLN A 365 8.83 10.56 6.83
CA GLN A 365 8.13 11.27 7.90
C GLN A 365 8.58 12.72 8.07
N LEU A 366 9.90 12.95 7.97
CA LEU A 366 10.47 14.29 8.02
C LEU A 366 10.03 15.12 6.82
N LEU A 367 10.01 14.53 5.61
CA LEU A 367 9.50 15.20 4.40
C LEU A 367 8.06 15.67 4.60
N TYR A 368 7.20 14.81 5.15
CA TYR A 368 5.81 15.17 5.48
C TYR A 368 5.73 16.39 6.41
N THR A 369 6.51 16.37 7.49
CA THR A 369 6.54 17.47 8.46
C THR A 369 7.09 18.77 7.85
N LEU A 370 8.10 18.69 7.00
CA LEU A 370 8.65 19.85 6.28
C LEU A 370 7.61 20.44 5.32
N LEU A 371 6.88 19.61 4.57
CA LEU A 371 5.85 20.07 3.65
C LEU A 371 4.69 20.79 4.35
N ILE A 372 4.32 20.38 5.57
CA ILE A 372 3.33 21.10 6.39
C ILE A 372 3.79 22.55 6.66
N ASN A 373 5.09 22.77 6.82
CA ASN A 373 5.65 24.09 7.11
C ASN A 373 5.99 24.90 5.84
N GLU A 374 6.37 24.23 4.75
CA GLU A 374 6.78 24.88 3.50
C GLU A 374 5.59 25.52 2.75
N GLU A 375 4.39 24.95 2.88
CA GLU A 375 3.15 25.41 2.23
C GLU A 375 3.33 25.66 0.71
N ASP A 376 2.84 26.79 0.21
CA ASP A 376 2.87 27.21 -1.20
C ASP A 376 4.29 27.35 -1.79
N ASN A 377 5.30 27.55 -0.92
CA ASN A 377 6.68 27.71 -1.34
C ASN A 377 7.28 26.43 -1.94
N VAL A 378 6.69 25.25 -1.66
CA VAL A 378 7.11 23.97 -2.24
C VAL A 378 7.07 24.01 -3.77
N THR A 379 6.25 24.89 -4.35
CA THR A 379 6.20 25.14 -5.80
C THR A 379 7.58 25.40 -6.41
N GLN A 380 8.49 26.09 -5.69
CA GLN A 380 9.86 26.39 -6.15
C GLN A 380 10.77 25.15 -6.20
N HIS A 381 10.39 24.09 -5.48
CA HIS A 381 11.15 22.87 -5.29
C HIS A 381 10.38 21.63 -5.77
N LEU A 382 9.34 21.85 -6.59
CA LEU A 382 8.40 20.82 -6.99
C LEU A 382 9.08 19.65 -7.70
N ASP A 383 9.98 19.92 -8.64
CA ASP A 383 10.65 18.86 -9.44
C ASP A 383 11.43 17.90 -8.54
N LYS A 384 12.28 18.43 -7.66
CA LYS A 384 13.08 17.63 -6.71
C LYS A 384 12.21 16.92 -5.68
N THR A 385 11.13 17.58 -5.25
CA THR A 385 10.18 16.98 -4.30
C THR A 385 9.46 15.80 -4.96
N LEU A 386 8.97 15.96 -6.20
CA LEU A 386 8.34 14.87 -6.96
C LEU A 386 9.32 13.73 -7.26
N GLU A 387 10.58 14.03 -7.62
CA GLU A 387 11.64 13.02 -7.76
C GLU A 387 11.75 12.15 -6.50
N THR A 388 11.73 12.81 -5.33
CA THR A 388 11.75 12.15 -4.03
C THR A 388 10.53 11.24 -3.83
N LEU A 389 9.34 11.74 -4.19
CA LEU A 389 8.07 11.02 -4.05
C LEU A 389 8.01 9.79 -4.96
N TYR A 390 8.43 9.90 -6.23
CA TYR A 390 8.47 8.78 -7.18
C TYR A 390 9.46 7.70 -6.74
N LYS A 391 10.55 8.08 -6.09
CA LYS A 391 11.50 7.13 -5.50
C LYS A 391 10.89 6.39 -4.31
N GLY A 392 10.26 7.14 -3.40
CA GLY A 392 9.68 6.58 -2.17
C GLY A 392 8.40 5.75 -2.37
N CYS A 393 7.61 6.00 -3.43
CA CYS A 393 6.37 5.24 -3.66
C CYS A 393 6.62 3.79 -4.10
N MET A 394 7.84 3.46 -4.53
CA MET A 394 8.24 2.11 -4.94
C MET A 394 8.91 1.34 -3.80
N ASP A 395 8.90 1.86 -2.57
CA ASP A 395 9.51 1.19 -1.41
C ASP A 395 8.80 -0.12 -1.05
N GLU A 396 9.56 -1.04 -0.48
CA GLU A 396 9.04 -2.31 0.03
C GLU A 396 8.32 -2.12 1.38
N ASN A 397 8.67 -1.08 2.14
CA ASN A 397 8.07 -0.78 3.43
C ASN A 397 6.79 0.06 3.28
N GLY A 398 5.66 -0.48 3.70
CA GLY A 398 4.36 0.19 3.60
C GLY A 398 4.27 1.53 4.32
N LEU A 399 5.02 1.74 5.42
CA LEU A 399 5.01 3.03 6.13
C LEU A 399 5.68 4.13 5.31
N VAL A 400 6.74 3.82 4.56
CA VAL A 400 7.36 4.80 3.65
C VAL A 400 6.34 5.22 2.61
N VAL A 401 5.69 4.25 1.95
CA VAL A 401 4.67 4.51 0.93
C VAL A 401 3.50 5.32 1.50
N GLU A 402 3.04 5.02 2.71
CA GLU A 402 1.99 5.78 3.41
C GLU A 402 2.36 7.27 3.58
N TYR A 403 3.56 7.56 4.08
CA TYR A 403 4.01 8.94 4.25
C TYR A 403 4.24 9.65 2.91
N ILE A 404 4.71 8.94 1.88
CA ILE A 404 4.84 9.48 0.51
C ILE A 404 3.47 9.82 -0.07
N MET A 405 2.44 9.01 0.17
CA MET A 405 1.06 9.31 -0.22
C MET A 405 0.55 10.56 0.50
N LYS A 406 0.78 10.68 1.82
CA LYS A 406 0.44 11.89 2.60
C LYS A 406 1.17 13.13 2.09
N CYS A 407 2.46 13.02 1.76
CA CYS A 407 3.23 14.12 1.15
C CYS A 407 2.64 14.53 -0.20
N SER A 408 2.22 13.57 -1.02
CA SER A 408 1.61 13.81 -2.33
C SER A 408 0.26 14.53 -2.19
N GLU A 409 -0.53 14.20 -1.18
CA GLU A 409 -1.74 14.96 -0.84
C GLU A 409 -1.41 16.41 -0.49
N LEU A 410 -0.37 16.67 0.32
CA LEU A 410 0.07 18.04 0.63
C LEU A 410 0.48 18.84 -0.61
N ILE A 411 1.12 18.20 -1.60
CA ILE A 411 1.39 18.86 -2.89
C ILE A 411 0.09 19.31 -3.56
N GLY A 412 -0.96 18.49 -3.53
CA GLY A 412 -2.28 18.87 -4.03
C GLY A 412 -2.88 20.08 -3.31
N TYR A 413 -2.69 20.17 -1.99
CA TYR A 413 -3.20 21.29 -1.19
C TYR A 413 -2.46 22.59 -1.46
N TYR A 414 -1.14 22.54 -1.61
CA TYR A 414 -0.30 23.74 -1.64
C TYR A 414 0.09 24.21 -3.04
N VAL A 415 0.19 23.29 -4.01
CA VAL A 415 0.61 23.63 -5.37
C VAL A 415 -0.63 23.78 -6.26
N PRO A 416 -0.78 24.89 -7.00
CA PRO A 416 -1.90 25.07 -7.90
C PRO A 416 -1.96 23.99 -8.99
N ALA A 417 -3.18 23.54 -9.34
CA ALA A 417 -3.40 22.46 -10.31
C ALA A 417 -2.68 22.66 -11.64
N HIS A 418 -2.72 23.88 -12.19
CA HIS A 418 -2.09 24.20 -13.47
C HIS A 418 -0.55 24.09 -13.46
N VAL A 419 0.09 24.08 -12.29
CA VAL A 419 1.54 23.94 -12.14
C VAL A 419 1.90 22.46 -12.03
N TRP A 420 1.35 21.76 -11.04
CA TRP A 420 1.70 20.36 -10.85
C TRP A 420 1.22 19.47 -11.99
N CYS A 421 0.10 19.80 -12.67
CA CYS A 421 -0.36 19.02 -13.82
C CYS A 421 0.72 18.94 -14.90
N LYS A 422 1.38 20.07 -15.22
CA LYS A 422 2.43 20.10 -16.26
C LYS A 422 3.59 19.16 -15.93
N VAL A 423 4.02 19.13 -14.68
CA VAL A 423 5.18 18.33 -14.24
C VAL A 423 4.81 16.86 -14.02
N VAL A 424 3.69 16.59 -13.36
CA VAL A 424 3.23 15.22 -13.05
C VAL A 424 2.82 14.49 -14.33
N ILE A 425 2.09 15.12 -15.24
CA ILE A 425 1.69 14.52 -16.52
C ILE A 425 2.92 14.15 -17.36
N GLN A 426 3.89 15.06 -17.46
CA GLN A 426 5.15 14.77 -18.16
C GLN A 426 5.87 13.56 -17.56
N ASN A 427 5.97 13.49 -16.22
CA ASN A 427 6.59 12.37 -15.54
C ASN A 427 5.83 11.05 -15.70
N ILE A 428 4.49 11.07 -15.72
CA ILE A 428 3.68 9.87 -16.00
C ILE A 428 3.94 9.36 -17.41
N MET A 429 3.97 10.25 -18.40
CA MET A 429 4.23 9.87 -19.79
C MET A 429 5.64 9.30 -19.99
N LEU A 430 6.63 9.80 -19.23
CA LEU A 430 8.01 9.33 -19.27
C LEU A 430 8.21 7.99 -18.53
N LEU A 431 7.62 7.85 -17.33
CA LEU A 431 7.88 6.71 -16.44
C LEU A 431 6.93 5.52 -16.69
N GLN A 432 5.67 5.79 -17.03
CA GLN A 432 4.59 4.80 -17.21
C GLN A 432 4.54 3.74 -16.09
N SER A 433 4.78 4.16 -14.85
CA SER A 433 4.89 3.27 -13.69
C SER A 433 3.67 3.38 -12.77
N SER A 434 3.38 2.31 -12.02
CA SER A 434 2.29 2.32 -11.04
C SER A 434 2.50 3.35 -9.94
N GLY A 435 3.76 3.64 -9.60
CA GLY A 435 4.16 4.67 -8.66
C GLY A 435 3.81 6.08 -9.15
N SER A 436 4.10 6.44 -10.40
CA SER A 436 3.80 7.79 -10.90
C SER A 436 2.29 8.06 -10.96
N VAL A 437 1.50 7.04 -11.31
CA VAL A 437 0.02 7.11 -11.26
C VAL A 437 -0.48 7.19 -9.81
N LEU A 438 0.15 6.49 -8.87
CA LEU A 438 -0.22 6.57 -7.44
C LEU A 438 -0.01 7.99 -6.89
N ILE A 439 1.14 8.61 -7.19
CA ILE A 439 1.42 10.00 -6.79
C ILE A 439 0.31 10.93 -7.32
N LEU A 440 -0.06 10.80 -8.59
CA LEU A 440 -1.16 11.58 -9.17
C LEU A 440 -2.47 11.38 -8.42
N ALA A 441 -2.84 10.14 -8.06
CA ALA A 441 -4.07 9.87 -7.31
C ALA A 441 -4.13 10.65 -6.00
N HIS A 442 -3.01 10.76 -5.29
CA HIS A 442 -2.92 11.49 -4.03
C HIS A 442 -2.83 13.00 -4.21
N VAL A 443 -2.13 13.49 -5.23
CA VAL A 443 -2.13 14.92 -5.58
C VAL A 443 -3.55 15.38 -5.94
N ILE A 444 -4.31 14.59 -6.69
CA ILE A 444 -5.73 14.84 -7.00
C ILE A 444 -6.55 14.92 -5.71
N ARG A 445 -6.33 14.00 -4.77
CA ARG A 445 -7.08 13.96 -3.50
C ARG A 445 -6.88 15.22 -2.66
N GLY A 446 -5.67 15.78 -2.65
CA GLY A 446 -5.38 17.03 -1.96
C GLY A 446 -5.73 18.29 -2.75
N SER A 447 -6.17 18.19 -4.01
CA SER A 447 -6.39 19.37 -4.86
C SER A 447 -7.72 20.08 -4.61
N SER A 448 -7.75 21.39 -4.87
CA SER A 448 -8.99 22.16 -4.82
C SER A 448 -9.91 21.78 -5.99
N SER A 449 -11.18 21.52 -5.68
CA SER A 449 -12.22 21.15 -6.66
C SER A 449 -12.34 22.15 -7.82
N LEU A 450 -12.28 23.45 -7.50
CA LEU A 450 -12.39 24.53 -8.49
C LEU A 450 -11.20 24.54 -9.46
N GLN A 451 -9.98 24.38 -8.96
CA GLN A 451 -8.77 24.45 -9.76
C GLN A 451 -8.58 23.20 -10.62
N LEU A 452 -8.86 22.04 -10.04
CA LEU A 452 -8.68 20.74 -10.70
C LEU A 452 -9.67 20.56 -11.86
N GLY A 453 -10.90 21.08 -11.76
CA GLY A 453 -11.94 20.95 -12.77
C GLY A 453 -11.50 21.31 -14.20
N ASN A 454 -10.64 22.32 -14.36
CA ASN A 454 -10.15 22.77 -15.67
C ASN A 454 -9.11 21.85 -16.31
N HIS A 455 -8.52 20.93 -15.53
CA HIS A 455 -7.44 20.04 -15.97
C HIS A 455 -7.88 18.57 -16.07
N LEU A 456 -9.10 18.23 -15.64
CA LEU A 456 -9.61 16.86 -15.65
C LEU A 456 -9.52 16.18 -17.01
N ALA A 457 -9.89 16.87 -18.09
CA ALA A 457 -9.82 16.30 -19.43
C ALA A 457 -8.39 15.94 -19.86
N GLU A 458 -7.40 16.76 -19.49
CA GLU A 458 -5.99 16.50 -19.79
C GLU A 458 -5.48 15.30 -18.99
N ILE A 459 -5.78 15.25 -17.69
CA ILE A 459 -5.39 14.17 -16.78
C ILE A 459 -5.94 12.83 -17.27
N VAL A 460 -7.24 12.76 -17.54
CA VAL A 460 -7.86 11.49 -17.96
C VAL A 460 -7.36 11.07 -19.33
N LYS A 461 -7.15 12.01 -20.26
CA LYS A 461 -6.53 11.71 -21.56
C LYS A 461 -5.16 11.04 -21.39
N THR A 462 -4.32 11.54 -20.48
CA THR A 462 -3.04 10.89 -20.15
C THR A 462 -3.23 9.49 -19.58
N LEU A 463 -4.16 9.31 -18.63
CA LEU A 463 -4.44 7.99 -18.05
C LEU A 463 -4.95 6.98 -19.09
N LEU A 464 -5.65 7.45 -20.13
CA LEU A 464 -6.17 6.65 -21.24
C LEU A 464 -5.13 6.27 -22.30
N GLU A 465 -3.88 6.71 -22.17
CA GLU A 465 -2.80 6.22 -23.03
C GLU A 465 -2.64 4.70 -22.87
N ARG A 466 -2.46 3.99 -24.00
CA ARG A 466 -2.47 2.51 -24.02
C ARG A 466 -1.40 1.91 -23.13
N GLY A 467 -0.23 2.53 -23.05
CA GLY A 467 0.88 2.12 -22.18
C GLY A 467 0.57 2.21 -20.68
N ILE A 468 -0.56 2.81 -20.30
CA ILE A 468 -0.97 3.02 -18.91
C ILE A 468 -2.26 2.24 -18.62
N CYS A 469 -3.38 2.57 -19.29
CA CYS A 469 -4.69 1.98 -18.96
C CYS A 469 -4.83 0.50 -19.34
N GLN A 470 -4.05 0.00 -20.31
CA GLN A 470 -4.14 -1.39 -20.78
C GLN A 470 -3.08 -2.32 -20.14
N VAL A 471 -2.50 -1.91 -19.02
CA VAL A 471 -1.51 -2.69 -18.28
C VAL A 471 -2.20 -3.58 -17.24
N ALA A 472 -2.02 -4.90 -17.37
CA ALA A 472 -2.64 -5.90 -16.48
C ALA A 472 -1.92 -6.10 -15.13
N ASP A 473 -0.93 -5.27 -14.80
CA ASP A 473 -0.22 -5.31 -13.52
C ASP A 473 -1.14 -4.86 -12.37
N HIS A 474 -1.16 -5.62 -11.27
CA HIS A 474 -2.07 -5.36 -10.16
C HIS A 474 -1.80 -4.00 -9.48
N LYS A 475 -0.53 -3.60 -9.33
CA LYS A 475 -0.19 -2.32 -8.71
C LYS A 475 -0.65 -1.17 -9.61
N MET A 476 -0.41 -1.27 -10.92
CA MET A 476 -0.88 -0.27 -11.89
C MET A 476 -2.41 -0.13 -11.86
N GLN A 477 -3.15 -1.25 -11.88
CA GLN A 477 -4.61 -1.22 -11.83
C GLN A 477 -5.14 -0.60 -10.54
N THR A 478 -4.48 -0.89 -9.41
CA THR A 478 -4.84 -0.30 -8.11
C THR A 478 -4.62 1.22 -8.14
N SER A 479 -3.46 1.69 -8.62
CA SER A 479 -3.17 3.12 -8.75
C SER A 479 -4.15 3.84 -9.67
N LEU A 480 -4.52 3.23 -10.80
CA LEU A 480 -5.52 3.79 -11.73
C LEU A 480 -6.90 3.90 -11.09
N LEU A 481 -7.32 2.87 -10.36
CA LEU A 481 -8.58 2.90 -9.62
C LEU A 481 -8.56 4.00 -8.56
N MET A 482 -7.44 4.19 -7.86
CA MET A 482 -7.27 5.26 -6.89
C MET A 482 -7.35 6.64 -7.55
N CYS A 483 -6.79 6.83 -8.75
CA CYS A 483 -6.99 8.07 -9.52
C CYS A 483 -8.47 8.34 -9.79
N VAL A 484 -9.21 7.33 -10.27
CA VAL A 484 -10.65 7.48 -10.54
C VAL A 484 -11.42 7.81 -9.26
N HIS A 485 -11.15 7.07 -8.19
CA HIS A 485 -11.76 7.30 -6.88
C HIS A 485 -11.48 8.73 -6.38
N SER A 486 -10.23 9.19 -6.42
CA SER A 486 -9.86 10.56 -6.03
C SER A 486 -10.58 11.62 -6.88
N MET A 487 -10.72 11.42 -8.20
CA MET A 487 -11.45 12.36 -9.05
C MET A 487 -12.95 12.43 -8.69
N LEU A 488 -13.59 11.28 -8.50
CA LEU A 488 -15.03 11.18 -8.17
C LEU A 488 -15.35 11.83 -6.82
N HIS A 489 -14.42 11.78 -5.85
CA HIS A 489 -14.62 12.35 -4.51
C HIS A 489 -14.18 13.81 -4.40
N THR A 490 -13.14 14.24 -5.10
CA THR A 490 -12.65 15.63 -5.02
C THR A 490 -13.42 16.58 -5.93
N VAL A 491 -13.89 16.13 -7.10
CA VAL A 491 -14.55 17.00 -8.10
C VAL A 491 -15.81 16.37 -8.71
N PRO A 492 -16.78 15.92 -7.88
CA PRO A 492 -17.97 15.22 -8.39
C PRO A 492 -18.74 16.06 -9.42
N ASP A 493 -18.94 17.35 -9.17
CA ASP A 493 -19.75 18.24 -10.03
C ASP A 493 -19.17 18.47 -11.44
N ARG A 494 -17.88 18.16 -11.64
CA ARG A 494 -17.22 18.29 -12.95
C ARG A 494 -16.95 16.95 -13.62
N CYS A 495 -17.11 15.82 -12.93
CA CYS A 495 -16.91 14.51 -13.53
C CYS A 495 -17.87 14.22 -14.69
N GLN A 496 -19.04 14.87 -14.73
CA GLN A 496 -20.00 14.71 -15.82
C GLN A 496 -19.43 15.12 -17.20
N SER A 497 -18.45 16.04 -17.26
CA SER A 497 -17.81 16.43 -18.52
C SER A 497 -16.82 15.42 -19.06
N ILE A 498 -16.34 14.50 -18.21
CA ILE A 498 -15.37 13.43 -18.53
C ILE A 498 -15.96 12.03 -18.28
N GLY A 499 -17.29 11.93 -18.24
CA GLY A 499 -18.01 10.73 -17.84
C GLY A 499 -17.71 9.53 -18.73
N TYR A 500 -17.62 9.74 -20.05
CA TYR A 500 -17.25 8.71 -21.01
C TYR A 500 -15.84 8.18 -20.74
N GLU A 501 -14.89 9.09 -20.57
CA GLU A 501 -13.48 8.76 -20.40
C GLU A 501 -13.24 8.00 -19.08
N LEU A 502 -13.94 8.39 -18.00
CA LEU A 502 -13.92 7.66 -16.73
C LEU A 502 -14.55 6.27 -16.85
N LEU A 503 -15.70 6.16 -17.52
CA LEU A 503 -16.34 4.87 -17.78
C LEU A 503 -15.42 3.95 -18.60
N PHE A 504 -14.79 4.48 -19.64
CA PHE A 504 -13.86 3.75 -20.49
C PHE A 504 -12.66 3.24 -19.68
N LEU A 505 -12.10 4.07 -18.78
CA LEU A 505 -11.01 3.66 -17.90
C LEU A 505 -11.46 2.56 -16.93
N LEU A 506 -12.64 2.69 -16.31
CA LEU A 506 -13.22 1.68 -15.42
C LEU A 506 -13.47 0.34 -16.14
N LEU A 507 -13.96 0.38 -17.38
CA LEU A 507 -14.13 -0.81 -18.22
C LEU A 507 -12.80 -1.50 -18.55
N ASN A 508 -11.71 -0.74 -18.77
CA ASN A 508 -10.38 -1.33 -18.94
C ASN A 508 -9.91 -2.03 -17.66
N LEU A 509 -10.16 -1.43 -16.49
CA LEU A 509 -9.85 -2.05 -15.21
C LEU A 509 -10.65 -3.34 -14.98
N LEU A 510 -11.95 -3.37 -15.30
CA LEU A 510 -12.74 -4.60 -15.27
C LEU A 510 -12.23 -5.65 -16.26
N ALA A 511 -11.87 -5.24 -17.48
CA ALA A 511 -11.45 -6.16 -18.52
C ALA A 511 -10.13 -6.88 -18.21
N LEU A 512 -9.25 -6.21 -17.47
CA LEU A 512 -7.90 -6.68 -17.18
C LEU A 512 -7.72 -7.18 -15.74
N HIS A 513 -8.78 -7.16 -14.91
CA HIS A 513 -8.67 -7.46 -13.48
C HIS A 513 -8.11 -8.88 -13.23
N ARG A 514 -7.33 -9.03 -12.16
CA ARG A 514 -6.91 -10.35 -11.65
C ARG A 514 -7.46 -10.68 -10.26
N SER A 515 -8.10 -9.71 -9.61
CA SER A 515 -8.63 -9.82 -8.25
C SER A 515 -10.12 -9.49 -8.24
N GLN A 516 -10.92 -10.35 -7.60
CA GLN A 516 -12.35 -10.09 -7.41
C GLN A 516 -12.60 -8.89 -6.50
N GLN A 517 -11.71 -8.62 -5.54
CA GLN A 517 -11.79 -7.45 -4.69
C GLN A 517 -11.62 -6.15 -5.49
N LEU A 518 -10.66 -6.12 -6.41
CA LEU A 518 -10.46 -4.98 -7.31
C LEU A 518 -11.70 -4.77 -8.18
N ALA A 519 -12.24 -5.84 -8.78
CA ALA A 519 -13.46 -5.76 -9.59
C ALA A 519 -14.64 -5.17 -8.80
N ALA A 520 -14.84 -5.59 -7.55
CA ALA A 520 -15.88 -5.04 -6.69
C ALA A 520 -15.69 -3.54 -6.39
N GLN A 521 -14.44 -3.08 -6.20
CA GLN A 521 -14.16 -1.66 -6.00
C GLN A 521 -14.37 -0.84 -7.28
N VAL A 522 -14.02 -1.39 -8.45
CA VAL A 522 -14.28 -0.76 -9.76
C VAL A 522 -15.78 -0.61 -9.99
N GLU A 523 -16.57 -1.65 -9.70
CA GLU A 523 -18.04 -1.59 -9.75
C GLU A 523 -18.60 -0.53 -8.78
N GLY A 524 -18.00 -0.38 -7.59
CA GLY A 524 -18.35 0.69 -6.65
C GLY A 524 -18.07 2.09 -7.21
N CYS A 525 -16.99 2.28 -7.98
CA CYS A 525 -16.73 3.55 -8.68
C CYS A 525 -17.73 3.79 -9.83
N ILE A 526 -18.15 2.75 -10.56
CA ILE A 526 -19.23 2.84 -11.55
C ILE A 526 -20.54 3.27 -10.86
N ASP A 527 -20.82 2.75 -9.66
CA ASP A 527 -21.99 3.14 -8.87
C ASP A 527 -22.00 4.62 -8.49
N VAL A 528 -20.84 5.16 -8.15
CA VAL A 528 -20.69 6.58 -7.85
C VAL A 528 -20.82 7.41 -9.12
N LEU A 529 -20.22 6.98 -10.22
CA LEU A 529 -20.22 7.70 -11.50
C LEU A 529 -21.64 7.88 -12.06
N TYR A 530 -22.46 6.82 -12.14
CA TYR A 530 -23.82 6.98 -12.70
C TYR A 530 -24.69 7.92 -11.84
N LYS A 531 -24.49 7.91 -10.51
CA LYS A 531 -25.21 8.82 -9.59
C LYS A 531 -24.79 10.27 -9.80
N ILE A 532 -23.49 10.52 -9.97
CA ILE A 532 -22.96 11.86 -10.29
C ILE A 532 -23.54 12.36 -11.62
N GLU A 533 -23.73 11.48 -12.60
CA GLU A 533 -24.35 11.85 -13.87
C GLU A 533 -25.87 12.06 -13.80
N GLY A 534 -26.49 11.79 -12.65
CA GLY A 534 -27.94 11.97 -12.43
C GLY A 534 -28.81 10.79 -12.89
N MET A 535 -28.23 9.60 -13.03
CA MET A 535 -28.91 8.39 -13.51
C MET A 535 -29.44 7.52 -12.36
N CYS A 536 -30.41 6.66 -12.67
CA CYS A 536 -31.02 5.77 -11.67
C CYS A 536 -30.37 4.37 -11.65
N ALA A 537 -29.73 3.96 -12.74
CA ALA A 537 -29.15 2.63 -12.89
C ALA A 537 -27.86 2.62 -13.72
N ARG A 538 -26.99 1.63 -13.48
CA ARG A 538 -25.74 1.43 -14.24
C ARG A 538 -25.97 1.28 -15.74
N ASP A 539 -27.06 0.63 -16.14
CA ASP A 539 -27.38 0.40 -17.55
C ASP A 539 -27.68 1.71 -18.30
N GLU A 540 -28.18 2.75 -17.63
CA GLU A 540 -28.39 4.07 -18.22
C GLU A 540 -27.06 4.73 -18.60
N LEU A 541 -26.02 4.56 -17.76
CA LEU A 541 -24.67 5.08 -18.01
C LEU A 541 -24.03 4.40 -19.21
N MET A 542 -24.11 3.07 -19.25
CA MET A 542 -23.65 2.28 -20.39
C MET A 542 -24.43 2.66 -21.66
N THR A 543 -25.75 2.83 -21.58
CA THR A 543 -26.61 3.18 -22.73
C THR A 543 -26.25 4.55 -23.29
N LYS A 544 -26.01 5.55 -22.43
CA LYS A 544 -25.60 6.90 -22.85
C LYS A 544 -24.32 6.89 -23.68
N HIS A 545 -23.37 6.04 -23.30
CA HIS A 545 -22.02 6.01 -23.87
C HIS A 545 -21.76 4.89 -24.87
N ALA A 546 -22.72 3.97 -25.05
CA ALA A 546 -22.59 2.78 -25.88
C ALA A 546 -22.17 3.09 -27.32
N ARG A 547 -22.84 4.05 -27.97
CA ARG A 547 -22.54 4.42 -29.36
C ARG A 547 -21.10 4.91 -29.52
N THR A 548 -20.64 5.80 -28.65
CA THR A 548 -19.27 6.33 -28.69
C THR A 548 -18.24 5.21 -28.46
N PHE A 549 -18.50 4.31 -27.52
CA PHE A 549 -17.66 3.14 -27.27
C PHE A 549 -17.54 2.24 -28.51
N ILE A 550 -18.68 1.91 -29.13
CA ILE A 550 -18.75 1.03 -30.31
C ILE A 550 -18.04 1.68 -31.50
N GLU A 551 -18.31 2.96 -31.79
CA GLU A 551 -17.64 3.71 -32.86
C GLU A 551 -16.11 3.73 -32.69
N GLN A 552 -15.61 3.82 -31.45
CA GLN A 552 -14.17 3.76 -31.15
C GLN A 552 -13.57 2.36 -31.36
N MET A 553 -14.33 1.28 -31.13
CA MET A 553 -13.85 -0.10 -31.27
C MET A 553 -13.85 -0.61 -32.72
N ILE A 554 -14.79 -0.16 -33.55
CA ILE A 554 -14.93 -0.59 -34.96
C ILE A 554 -13.59 -0.57 -35.74
N PRO A 555 -12.82 0.54 -35.80
CA PRO A 555 -11.60 0.59 -36.59
C PRO A 555 -10.50 -0.35 -36.07
N LEU A 556 -10.49 -0.64 -34.76
CA LEU A 556 -9.50 -1.51 -34.12
C LEU A 556 -9.85 -3.00 -34.28
N SER A 557 -11.13 -3.31 -34.45
CA SER A 557 -11.67 -4.68 -34.40
C SER A 557 -11.06 -5.65 -35.41
N ARG A 558 -10.58 -5.16 -36.55
CA ARG A 558 -9.96 -5.99 -37.59
C ARG A 558 -8.59 -6.54 -37.21
N ASP A 559 -7.88 -5.89 -36.30
CA ASP A 559 -6.51 -6.26 -35.94
C ASP A 559 -6.44 -7.05 -34.63
N TRP A 560 -7.58 -7.33 -34.00
CA TRP A 560 -7.63 -8.04 -32.73
C TRP A 560 -7.05 -9.45 -32.81
N THR A 561 -6.33 -9.81 -31.76
CA THR A 561 -5.75 -11.12 -31.50
C THR A 561 -6.30 -11.67 -30.18
N GLN A 562 -5.99 -12.92 -29.86
CA GLN A 562 -6.40 -13.52 -28.58
C GLN A 562 -5.85 -12.80 -27.34
N HIS A 563 -4.78 -11.99 -27.52
CA HIS A 563 -4.12 -11.23 -26.45
C HIS A 563 -4.45 -9.73 -26.49
N SER A 564 -5.30 -9.28 -27.42
CA SER A 564 -5.65 -7.86 -27.54
C SER A 564 -6.49 -7.41 -26.34
N PRO A 565 -6.07 -6.37 -25.58
CA PRO A 565 -6.86 -5.78 -24.51
C PRO A 565 -8.22 -5.28 -24.99
N GLU A 566 -8.30 -4.77 -26.23
CA GLU A 566 -9.54 -4.26 -26.82
C GLU A 566 -10.60 -5.35 -27.00
N LEU A 567 -10.18 -6.59 -27.29
CA LEU A 567 -11.08 -7.74 -27.38
C LEU A 567 -11.70 -8.02 -26.00
N LEU A 568 -10.88 -8.05 -24.95
CA LEU A 568 -11.34 -8.21 -23.56
C LEU A 568 -12.24 -7.06 -23.12
N LEU A 569 -11.89 -5.83 -23.48
CA LEU A 569 -12.66 -4.63 -23.19
C LEU A 569 -14.04 -4.68 -23.83
N PHE A 570 -14.12 -5.05 -25.12
CA PHE A 570 -15.40 -5.22 -25.81
C PHE A 570 -16.25 -6.32 -25.17
N GLU A 571 -15.66 -7.46 -24.82
CA GLU A 571 -16.39 -8.53 -24.12
C GLU A 571 -16.90 -8.10 -22.74
N THR A 572 -16.09 -7.34 -22.00
CA THR A 572 -16.46 -6.80 -20.69
C THR A 572 -17.60 -5.80 -20.83
N PHE A 573 -17.55 -4.93 -21.84
CA PHE A 573 -18.66 -4.04 -22.17
C PHE A 573 -19.92 -4.85 -22.49
N ILE A 574 -19.87 -5.87 -23.36
CA ILE A 574 -21.04 -6.70 -23.68
C ILE A 574 -21.61 -7.44 -22.46
N ASN A 575 -20.76 -7.92 -21.56
CA ASN A 575 -21.20 -8.63 -20.36
C ASN A 575 -21.80 -7.70 -19.29
N SER A 576 -21.37 -6.44 -19.26
CA SER A 576 -21.83 -5.42 -18.28
C SER A 576 -22.96 -4.54 -18.82
N ALA A 577 -23.05 -4.39 -20.14
CA ALA A 577 -24.08 -3.64 -20.83
C ALA A 577 -25.42 -4.40 -20.79
N GLY A 578 -26.49 -3.71 -20.39
CA GLY A 578 -27.83 -4.25 -20.48
C GLY A 578 -28.36 -4.26 -21.92
N ARG A 579 -29.61 -4.73 -22.05
CA ARG A 579 -30.28 -4.89 -23.35
C ARG A 579 -30.44 -3.56 -24.09
N SER A 580 -30.72 -2.47 -23.38
CA SER A 580 -30.90 -1.14 -24.00
C SER A 580 -29.60 -0.61 -24.57
N SER A 581 -28.49 -0.80 -23.85
CA SER A 581 -27.16 -0.38 -24.24
C SER A 581 -26.71 -1.02 -25.56
N ILE A 582 -26.92 -2.32 -25.71
CA ILE A 582 -26.55 -3.03 -26.95
C ILE A 582 -27.49 -2.61 -28.10
N LYS A 583 -28.78 -2.41 -27.81
CA LYS A 583 -29.77 -1.98 -28.81
C LYS A 583 -29.48 -0.59 -29.41
N SER A 584 -28.79 0.30 -28.70
CA SER A 584 -28.55 1.67 -29.17
C SER A 584 -27.70 1.74 -30.45
N ASP A 585 -26.79 0.78 -30.65
CA ASP A 585 -25.97 0.69 -31.87
C ASP A 585 -25.67 -0.78 -32.25
N MET A 586 -26.74 -1.53 -32.56
CA MET A 586 -26.63 -2.91 -33.03
C MET A 586 -25.83 -3.04 -34.32
N ASP A 587 -25.92 -2.07 -35.23
CA ASP A 587 -25.24 -2.14 -36.53
C ASP A 587 -23.71 -2.08 -36.32
N GLY A 588 -23.22 -1.19 -35.46
CA GLY A 588 -21.80 -1.13 -35.10
C GLY A 588 -21.30 -2.42 -34.42
N VAL A 589 -22.09 -2.97 -33.49
CA VAL A 589 -21.79 -4.26 -32.83
C VAL A 589 -21.69 -5.40 -33.84
N LEU A 590 -22.61 -5.48 -34.79
CA LEU A 590 -22.59 -6.49 -35.85
C LEU A 590 -21.37 -6.35 -36.78
N VAL A 591 -20.92 -5.12 -37.06
CA VAL A 591 -19.68 -4.88 -37.82
C VAL A 591 -18.47 -5.43 -37.07
N ILE A 592 -18.37 -5.21 -35.75
CA ILE A 592 -17.27 -5.75 -34.92
C ILE A 592 -17.29 -7.29 -34.96
N PHE A 593 -18.46 -7.91 -34.77
CA PHE A 593 -18.55 -9.37 -34.85
C PHE A 593 -18.21 -9.90 -36.23
N LYS A 594 -18.69 -9.26 -37.29
CA LYS A 594 -18.39 -9.66 -38.67
C LYS A 594 -16.88 -9.67 -38.92
N ASN A 595 -16.17 -8.60 -38.54
CA ASN A 595 -14.71 -8.51 -38.70
C ASN A 595 -13.95 -9.62 -37.95
N ASN A 596 -14.50 -10.11 -36.83
CA ASN A 596 -13.83 -11.08 -35.97
C ASN A 596 -14.28 -12.54 -36.16
N LEU A 597 -15.39 -12.77 -36.86
CA LEU A 597 -15.91 -14.10 -37.18
C LEU A 597 -15.54 -14.58 -38.59
N GLU A 598 -14.77 -13.80 -39.35
CA GLU A 598 -14.28 -14.22 -40.66
C GLU A 598 -13.39 -15.49 -40.57
N PRO A 599 -13.48 -16.41 -41.55
CA PRO A 599 -12.65 -17.62 -41.58
C PRO A 599 -11.13 -17.38 -41.57
N SER A 600 -10.68 -16.19 -41.99
CA SER A 600 -9.27 -15.77 -41.97
C SER A 600 -8.77 -15.43 -40.56
N LYS A 601 -9.66 -15.16 -39.59
CA LYS A 601 -9.27 -14.77 -38.23
C LYS A 601 -8.79 -15.93 -37.37
N ASN A 602 -8.00 -15.57 -36.36
CA ASN A 602 -7.49 -16.52 -35.37
C ASN A 602 -8.64 -17.27 -34.68
N HIS A 603 -8.46 -18.58 -34.51
CA HIS A 603 -9.50 -19.48 -34.05
C HIS A 603 -10.05 -19.12 -32.66
N MET A 604 -9.18 -18.67 -31.74
CA MET A 604 -9.58 -18.28 -30.38
C MET A 604 -10.42 -17.01 -30.37
N VAL A 605 -10.10 -16.04 -31.23
CA VAL A 605 -10.91 -14.82 -31.38
C VAL A 605 -12.31 -15.18 -31.88
N ARG A 606 -12.42 -16.04 -32.91
CA ARG A 606 -13.71 -16.49 -33.44
C ARG A 606 -14.55 -17.21 -32.38
N HIS A 607 -13.95 -18.13 -31.63
CA HIS A 607 -14.64 -18.85 -30.55
C HIS A 607 -15.20 -17.88 -29.50
N ARG A 608 -14.38 -16.95 -29.00
CA ARG A 608 -14.82 -15.97 -28.00
C ARG A 608 -15.94 -15.07 -28.52
N GLN A 609 -15.83 -14.62 -29.77
CA GLN A 609 -16.84 -13.77 -30.39
C GLN A 609 -18.17 -14.50 -30.64
N ASN A 610 -18.14 -15.78 -31.01
CA ASN A 610 -19.36 -16.60 -31.08
C ASN A 610 -20.04 -16.70 -29.70
N LYS A 611 -19.26 -16.86 -28.63
CA LYS A 611 -19.79 -16.90 -27.26
C LYS A 611 -20.41 -15.54 -26.85
N SER A 612 -19.76 -14.43 -27.16
CA SER A 612 -20.31 -13.09 -26.89
C SER A 612 -21.58 -12.81 -27.70
N TYR A 613 -21.62 -13.23 -28.96
CA TYR A 613 -22.83 -13.14 -29.79
C TYR A 613 -23.98 -13.99 -29.24
N THR A 614 -23.68 -15.22 -28.77
CA THR A 614 -24.64 -16.10 -28.08
C THR A 614 -25.27 -15.37 -26.88
N LEU A 615 -24.46 -14.71 -26.04
CA LEU A 615 -24.98 -13.93 -24.91
C LEU A 615 -25.90 -12.80 -25.39
N ILE A 616 -25.46 -11.98 -26.34
CA ILE A 616 -26.27 -10.86 -26.85
C ILE A 616 -27.58 -11.35 -27.46
N SER A 617 -27.53 -12.42 -28.24
CA SER A 617 -28.72 -12.99 -28.87
C SER A 617 -29.71 -13.49 -27.81
N THR A 618 -29.28 -14.20 -26.76
CA THR A 618 -30.18 -14.55 -25.63
C THR A 618 -30.79 -13.35 -24.93
N LEU A 619 -30.06 -12.23 -24.85
CA LEU A 619 -30.54 -10.97 -24.27
C LEU A 619 -31.49 -10.22 -25.23
N SER A 620 -31.38 -10.43 -26.54
CA SER A 620 -32.08 -9.65 -27.58
C SER A 620 -33.31 -10.35 -28.18
N ILE A 621 -33.56 -11.62 -27.85
CA ILE A 621 -34.61 -12.47 -28.48
C ILE A 621 -36.05 -11.96 -28.33
N GLN A 622 -36.31 -10.90 -27.56
CA GLN A 622 -37.64 -10.31 -27.51
C GLN A 622 -37.75 -9.03 -28.36
N GLN A 623 -38.49 -9.20 -29.45
CA GLN A 623 -39.26 -8.22 -30.21
C GLN A 623 -38.50 -7.31 -31.18
N THR A 624 -38.57 -7.63 -32.48
CA THR A 624 -38.89 -6.69 -33.59
C THR A 624 -38.97 -7.45 -34.93
N THR A 625 -40.16 -7.47 -35.56
CA THR A 625 -40.49 -8.15 -36.83
C THR A 625 -40.30 -7.28 -38.08
N SER A 626 -39.47 -6.23 -38.02
CA SER A 626 -39.30 -5.32 -39.15
C SER A 626 -38.56 -6.01 -40.32
N LYS A 627 -38.83 -5.61 -41.57
CA LYS A 627 -38.11 -6.14 -42.74
C LYS A 627 -36.59 -5.95 -42.64
N GLN A 628 -36.14 -4.87 -42.00
CA GLN A 628 -34.73 -4.59 -41.77
C GLN A 628 -34.10 -5.54 -40.75
N SER A 629 -34.80 -5.90 -39.67
CA SER A 629 -34.29 -6.87 -38.69
C SER A 629 -34.16 -8.27 -39.31
N ARG A 630 -35.09 -8.64 -40.20
CA ARG A 630 -35.03 -9.90 -40.95
C ARG A 630 -33.81 -9.97 -41.87
N GLY A 631 -33.58 -8.95 -42.70
CA GLY A 631 -32.42 -8.91 -43.60
C GLY A 631 -31.08 -8.96 -42.84
N ARG A 632 -30.99 -8.29 -41.68
CA ARG A 632 -29.82 -8.39 -40.79
C ARG A 632 -29.59 -9.81 -40.27
N LEU A 633 -30.64 -10.53 -39.88
CA LEU A 633 -30.52 -11.91 -39.39
C LEU A 633 -30.01 -12.86 -40.49
N VAL A 634 -30.48 -12.71 -41.72
CA VAL A 634 -29.96 -13.48 -42.88
C VAL A 634 -28.48 -13.22 -43.07
N ASP A 635 -28.06 -11.96 -43.06
CA ASP A 635 -26.65 -11.59 -43.19
C ASP A 635 -25.79 -12.17 -42.06
N VAL A 636 -26.29 -12.20 -40.82
CA VAL A 636 -25.58 -12.80 -39.69
C VAL A 636 -25.44 -14.32 -39.88
N VAL A 637 -26.52 -15.02 -40.23
CA VAL A 637 -26.47 -16.47 -40.44
C VAL A 637 -25.51 -16.80 -41.59
N GLU A 638 -25.67 -16.13 -42.75
CA GLU A 638 -24.88 -16.38 -43.95
C GLU A 638 -23.40 -16.02 -43.78
N LYS A 639 -23.10 -14.81 -43.27
CA LYS A 639 -21.73 -14.26 -43.30
C LYS A 639 -20.95 -14.50 -42.01
N MET A 640 -21.61 -14.83 -40.90
CA MET A 640 -20.95 -14.94 -39.58
C MET A 640 -21.09 -16.34 -38.99
N VAL A 641 -22.31 -16.92 -38.96
CA VAL A 641 -22.54 -18.20 -38.26
C VAL A 641 -22.16 -19.41 -39.12
N LEU A 642 -22.69 -19.51 -40.34
CA LEU A 642 -22.47 -20.67 -41.23
C LEU A 642 -20.99 -20.90 -41.57
N PRO A 643 -20.15 -19.88 -41.87
CA PRO A 643 -18.74 -20.10 -42.15
C PRO A 643 -17.97 -20.72 -40.97
N ASN A 644 -18.42 -20.47 -39.73
CA ASN A 644 -17.83 -21.03 -38.52
C ASN A 644 -18.39 -22.42 -38.16
N CYS A 645 -19.43 -22.88 -38.84
CA CYS A 645 -19.93 -24.25 -38.73
C CYS A 645 -19.17 -25.23 -39.63
N ALA A 646 -18.46 -24.74 -40.65
CA ALA A 646 -17.75 -25.56 -41.62
C ALA A 646 -16.70 -26.48 -40.96
N TRP A 647 -16.69 -27.75 -41.38
CA TRP A 647 -15.77 -28.74 -40.83
C TRP A 647 -14.31 -28.41 -41.15
N SER A 648 -13.45 -28.58 -40.16
CA SER A 648 -12.00 -28.52 -40.28
C SER A 648 -11.33 -29.34 -39.17
N VAL A 649 -10.15 -29.85 -39.46
CA VAL A 649 -9.40 -30.75 -38.56
C VAL A 649 -8.95 -30.02 -37.29
N GLY A 650 -9.07 -30.70 -36.15
CA GLY A 650 -8.45 -30.31 -34.88
C GLY A 650 -9.45 -29.82 -33.82
N ARG A 651 -9.06 -29.98 -32.54
CA ARG A 651 -9.90 -29.67 -31.36
C ARG A 651 -10.34 -28.21 -31.31
N THR A 652 -9.48 -27.27 -31.69
CA THR A 652 -9.83 -25.84 -31.70
C THR A 652 -10.94 -25.53 -32.70
N SER A 653 -10.94 -26.21 -33.85
CA SER A 653 -11.97 -26.06 -34.87
C SER A 653 -13.30 -26.69 -34.44
N GLU A 654 -13.25 -27.83 -33.74
CA GLU A 654 -14.43 -28.46 -33.11
C GLU A 654 -15.11 -27.53 -32.09
N VAL A 655 -14.34 -26.84 -31.26
CA VAL A 655 -14.86 -25.86 -30.29
C VAL A 655 -15.52 -24.67 -30.98
N ILE A 656 -14.96 -24.16 -32.08
CA ILE A 656 -15.57 -23.08 -32.87
C ILE A 656 -16.92 -23.52 -33.43
N ARG A 657 -16.98 -24.72 -34.03
CA ARG A 657 -18.22 -25.28 -34.57
C ARG A 657 -19.27 -25.44 -33.48
N SER A 658 -18.87 -26.00 -32.33
CA SER A 658 -19.75 -26.13 -31.16
C SER A 658 -20.37 -24.78 -30.76
N SER A 659 -19.56 -23.71 -30.71
CA SER A 659 -20.06 -22.37 -30.40
C SER A 659 -20.93 -21.75 -31.51
N ALA A 660 -20.59 -21.96 -32.78
CA ALA A 660 -21.39 -21.47 -33.91
C ALA A 660 -22.76 -22.17 -33.98
N VAL A 661 -22.79 -23.47 -33.68
CA VAL A 661 -24.04 -24.25 -33.60
C VAL A 661 -24.94 -23.78 -32.46
N LEU A 662 -24.37 -23.36 -31.32
CA LEU A 662 -25.13 -22.73 -30.24
C LEU A 662 -25.71 -21.37 -30.67
N CYS A 663 -24.95 -20.53 -31.39
CA CYS A 663 -25.49 -19.29 -31.98
C CYS A 663 -26.68 -19.60 -32.89
N LEU A 664 -26.55 -20.61 -33.75
CA LEU A 664 -27.60 -21.03 -34.67
C LEU A 664 -28.84 -21.54 -33.92
N TRP A 665 -28.64 -22.31 -32.84
CA TRP A 665 -29.73 -22.80 -31.99
C TRP A 665 -30.54 -21.66 -31.39
N ILE A 666 -29.86 -20.64 -30.86
CA ILE A 666 -30.51 -19.47 -30.28
C ILE A 666 -31.29 -18.68 -31.34
N ILE A 667 -30.73 -18.52 -32.54
CA ILE A 667 -31.41 -17.84 -33.66
C ILE A 667 -32.68 -18.62 -34.06
N LEU A 668 -32.59 -19.92 -34.34
CA LEU A 668 -33.75 -20.73 -34.78
C LEU A 668 -34.80 -20.97 -33.67
N SER A 669 -34.38 -20.92 -32.41
CA SER A 669 -35.29 -21.01 -31.27
C SER A 669 -36.01 -19.70 -30.98
N SER A 670 -35.58 -18.58 -31.58
CA SER A 670 -36.28 -17.31 -31.43
C SER A 670 -37.66 -17.34 -32.09
N GLU A 671 -38.61 -16.60 -31.54
CA GLU A 671 -39.98 -16.45 -32.09
C GLU A 671 -40.01 -15.63 -33.38
N ILE A 672 -38.87 -15.05 -33.79
CA ILE A 672 -38.74 -14.21 -34.99
C ILE A 672 -38.63 -15.08 -36.26
N VAL A 673 -38.14 -16.32 -36.14
CA VAL A 673 -37.94 -17.21 -37.28
C VAL A 673 -39.26 -17.89 -37.64
N ASP A 674 -39.88 -17.37 -38.69
CA ASP A 674 -41.02 -17.96 -39.38
C ASP A 674 -40.57 -18.75 -40.63
N ARG A 675 -41.54 -19.25 -41.39
CA ARG A 675 -41.32 -20.07 -42.60
C ARG A 675 -40.50 -19.35 -43.66
N ASP A 676 -40.85 -18.11 -43.96
CA ASP A 676 -40.20 -17.33 -45.01
C ASP A 676 -38.72 -17.10 -44.67
N LEU A 677 -38.41 -16.77 -43.42
CA LEU A 677 -37.02 -16.56 -42.98
C LEU A 677 -36.23 -17.87 -42.99
N LEU A 678 -36.88 -18.97 -42.60
CA LEU A 678 -36.27 -20.30 -42.65
C LEU A 678 -35.94 -20.72 -44.09
N GLN A 679 -36.79 -20.40 -45.05
CA GLN A 679 -36.53 -20.63 -46.48
C GLN A 679 -35.31 -19.81 -46.95
N GLU A 680 -35.22 -18.54 -46.54
CA GLU A 680 -34.04 -17.72 -46.84
C GLU A 680 -32.75 -18.33 -46.27
N PHE A 681 -32.75 -18.85 -45.03
CA PHE A 681 -31.58 -19.54 -44.48
C PHE A 681 -31.24 -20.84 -45.23
N THR A 682 -32.26 -21.59 -45.64
CA THR A 682 -32.12 -22.85 -46.37
C THR A 682 -31.46 -22.64 -47.73
N ASN A 683 -31.80 -21.56 -48.42
CA ASN A 683 -31.18 -21.12 -49.68
C ASN A 683 -29.69 -20.76 -49.52
N LYS A 684 -29.18 -20.58 -48.30
CA LYS A 684 -27.80 -20.21 -47.98
C LYS A 684 -26.94 -21.37 -47.48
N ASN A 685 -27.25 -22.61 -47.86
CA ASN A 685 -26.53 -23.85 -47.49
C ASN A 685 -26.71 -24.33 -46.04
N LEU A 686 -27.70 -23.83 -45.30
CA LEU A 686 -27.98 -24.26 -43.92
C LEU A 686 -28.11 -25.79 -43.80
N ILE A 687 -28.88 -26.43 -44.69
CA ILE A 687 -29.12 -27.89 -44.63
C ILE A 687 -27.83 -28.69 -44.85
N SER A 688 -27.02 -28.30 -45.84
CA SER A 688 -25.74 -28.97 -46.09
C SER A 688 -24.83 -28.89 -44.87
N GLN A 689 -24.85 -27.74 -44.19
CA GLN A 689 -24.04 -27.53 -43.00
C GLN A 689 -24.54 -28.35 -41.81
N LEU A 690 -25.86 -28.41 -41.58
CA LEU A 690 -26.45 -29.24 -40.53
C LEU A 690 -26.15 -30.73 -40.72
N LYS A 691 -26.20 -31.24 -41.97
CA LYS A 691 -25.79 -32.62 -42.27
C LYS A 691 -24.34 -32.90 -41.87
N SER A 692 -23.43 -32.00 -42.23
CA SER A 692 -22.02 -32.13 -41.83
C SER A 692 -21.85 -32.10 -40.31
N LEU A 693 -22.66 -31.32 -39.58
CA LEU A 693 -22.59 -31.21 -38.12
C LEU A 693 -23.21 -32.41 -37.39
N LEU A 694 -24.12 -33.16 -38.01
CA LEU A 694 -24.60 -34.43 -37.47
C LEU A 694 -23.46 -35.45 -37.37
N GLU A 695 -22.50 -35.42 -38.28
CA GLU A 695 -21.33 -36.29 -38.29
C GLU A 695 -20.13 -35.72 -37.50
N ASP A 696 -20.31 -34.65 -36.71
CA ASP A 696 -19.22 -34.00 -35.97
C ASP A 696 -18.66 -34.89 -34.84
N ASP A 697 -17.36 -34.74 -34.53
CA ASP A 697 -16.69 -35.48 -33.46
C ASP A 697 -17.26 -35.15 -32.06
N SER A 698 -17.71 -33.91 -31.83
CA SER A 698 -18.25 -33.46 -30.55
C SER A 698 -19.70 -33.91 -30.33
N LYS A 699 -19.93 -34.65 -29.23
CA LYS A 699 -21.27 -35.01 -28.75
C LYS A 699 -22.19 -33.79 -28.68
N ALA A 700 -21.70 -32.68 -28.11
CA ALA A 700 -22.51 -31.48 -27.89
C ALA A 700 -22.97 -30.85 -29.21
N THR A 701 -22.10 -30.84 -30.23
CA THR A 701 -22.43 -30.37 -31.58
C THR A 701 -23.51 -31.24 -32.18
N ARG A 702 -23.35 -32.57 -32.15
CA ARG A 702 -24.33 -33.51 -32.72
C ARG A 702 -25.69 -33.41 -32.05
N LEU A 703 -25.72 -33.38 -30.72
CA LEU A 703 -26.94 -33.23 -29.93
C LEU A 703 -27.67 -31.92 -30.26
N THR A 704 -26.95 -30.80 -30.25
CA THR A 704 -27.53 -29.49 -30.58
C THR A 704 -28.02 -29.44 -32.03
N THR A 705 -27.33 -30.12 -32.95
CA THR A 705 -27.75 -30.24 -34.35
C THR A 705 -29.04 -31.04 -34.51
N CYS A 706 -29.24 -32.12 -33.75
CA CYS A 706 -30.52 -32.84 -33.73
C CYS A 706 -31.66 -31.92 -33.24
N ASN A 707 -31.44 -31.19 -32.16
CA ASN A 707 -32.42 -30.24 -31.63
C ASN A 707 -32.73 -29.12 -32.66
N LEU A 708 -31.71 -28.58 -33.32
CA LEU A 708 -31.84 -27.62 -34.42
C LEU A 708 -32.73 -28.15 -35.54
N LEU A 709 -32.51 -29.39 -35.98
CA LEU A 709 -33.33 -30.03 -37.00
C LEU A 709 -34.76 -30.26 -36.53
N THR A 710 -34.96 -30.68 -35.27
CA THR A 710 -36.29 -30.77 -34.65
C THR A 710 -37.03 -29.44 -34.76
N ARG A 711 -36.37 -28.33 -34.38
CA ARG A 711 -36.96 -26.99 -34.47
C ARG A 711 -37.24 -26.59 -35.93
N LEU A 712 -36.30 -26.85 -36.84
CA LEU A 712 -36.44 -26.59 -38.27
C LEU A 712 -37.68 -27.29 -38.84
N PHE A 713 -37.85 -28.58 -38.54
CA PHE A 713 -39.01 -29.34 -38.99
C PHE A 713 -40.30 -28.76 -38.42
N ASN A 714 -40.34 -28.49 -37.11
CA ASN A 714 -41.54 -27.92 -36.48
C ASN A 714 -41.97 -26.59 -37.11
N ILE A 715 -41.04 -25.74 -37.57
CA ILE A 715 -41.36 -24.49 -38.28
C ILE A 715 -41.87 -24.76 -39.71
N ALA A 716 -41.35 -25.79 -40.40
CA ALA A 716 -41.64 -26.09 -41.81
C ALA A 716 -43.03 -26.74 -42.08
N THR A 717 -43.73 -27.23 -41.06
CA THR A 717 -44.92 -28.14 -41.06
C THR A 717 -46.22 -27.81 -41.86
N VAL A 718 -46.24 -26.99 -42.92
CA VAL A 718 -47.48 -26.69 -43.70
C VAL A 718 -47.28 -26.79 -45.21
N GLU A 719 -46.08 -26.67 -45.76
CA GLU A 719 -45.79 -27.04 -47.15
C GLU A 719 -44.30 -27.37 -47.23
N VAL A 720 -43.98 -28.53 -47.78
CA VAL A 720 -42.68 -29.21 -47.74
C VAL A 720 -41.57 -28.32 -48.33
N PRO A 721 -40.40 -28.17 -47.68
CA PRO A 721 -39.19 -27.70 -48.38
C PRO A 721 -38.90 -28.70 -49.49
N GLU A 722 -38.83 -28.26 -50.76
CA GLU A 722 -38.63 -29.07 -51.99
C GLU A 722 -38.33 -30.54 -51.72
N ASP A 723 -39.18 -31.49 -52.15
CA ASP A 723 -39.11 -32.94 -51.87
C ASP A 723 -37.68 -33.52 -51.78
N ASN A 724 -36.75 -33.05 -52.62
CA ASN A 724 -35.33 -33.40 -52.59
C ASN A 724 -34.62 -33.14 -51.24
N ILE A 725 -34.99 -32.13 -50.46
CA ILE A 725 -34.34 -31.78 -49.19
C ILE A 725 -34.68 -32.80 -48.11
N LEU A 726 -35.96 -33.18 -47.99
CA LEU A 726 -36.41 -34.15 -46.98
C LEU A 726 -35.90 -35.57 -47.28
N TYR A 727 -35.94 -36.02 -48.53
CA TYR A 727 -35.50 -37.38 -48.88
C TYR A 727 -33.98 -37.55 -48.80
N ASN A 728 -33.22 -36.49 -49.01
CA ASN A 728 -31.76 -36.56 -48.86
C ASN A 728 -31.29 -36.48 -47.40
N MET A 729 -32.18 -36.22 -46.42
CA MET A 729 -31.78 -35.95 -45.03
C MET A 729 -32.06 -37.09 -44.05
N TYR A 730 -33.09 -37.91 -44.27
CA TYR A 730 -33.38 -39.04 -43.39
C TYR A 730 -32.24 -40.07 -43.28
N PRO A 731 -31.41 -40.35 -44.33
CA PRO A 731 -30.33 -41.33 -44.20
C PRO A 731 -29.29 -40.89 -43.17
N ASP A 732 -28.94 -39.60 -43.15
CA ASP A 732 -27.97 -39.05 -42.20
C ASP A 732 -28.53 -39.03 -40.77
N LEU A 733 -29.85 -38.82 -40.63
CA LEU A 733 -30.52 -38.90 -39.34
C LEU A 733 -30.61 -40.35 -38.82
N LEU A 734 -30.83 -41.34 -39.70
CA LEU A 734 -30.81 -42.77 -39.34
C LEU A 734 -29.45 -43.16 -38.75
N LYS A 735 -28.34 -42.72 -39.37
CA LYS A 735 -26.99 -42.94 -38.83
C LYS A 735 -26.80 -42.40 -37.40
N ARG A 736 -27.59 -41.42 -36.94
CA ARG A 736 -27.50 -40.88 -35.57
C ARG A 736 -28.20 -41.76 -34.54
N LEU A 737 -29.04 -42.70 -34.97
CA LEU A 737 -29.58 -43.72 -34.06
C LEU A 737 -28.52 -44.77 -33.70
N ASP A 738 -27.47 -44.90 -34.51
CA ASP A 738 -26.26 -45.70 -34.25
C ASP A 738 -25.16 -44.91 -33.48
N ASP A 739 -25.46 -43.72 -32.97
CA ASP A 739 -24.46 -42.89 -32.27
C ASP A 739 -23.97 -43.56 -30.99
N SER A 740 -22.70 -43.35 -30.63
CA SER A 740 -22.12 -43.91 -29.41
C SER A 740 -22.70 -43.31 -28.12
N ASN A 741 -23.45 -42.21 -28.22
CA ASN A 741 -24.06 -41.54 -27.07
C ASN A 741 -25.59 -41.58 -27.08
N ASP A 742 -26.16 -42.09 -25.99
CA ASP A 742 -27.61 -42.29 -25.81
C ASP A 742 -28.42 -40.98 -25.92
N GLU A 743 -27.92 -39.85 -25.43
CA GLU A 743 -28.62 -38.56 -25.53
C GLU A 743 -28.76 -38.10 -26.99
N VAL A 744 -27.75 -38.36 -27.83
CA VAL A 744 -27.80 -38.05 -29.26
C VAL A 744 -28.80 -38.98 -29.94
N ARG A 745 -28.82 -40.26 -29.58
CA ARG A 745 -29.78 -41.24 -30.12
C ARG A 745 -31.23 -40.88 -29.77
N ILE A 746 -31.50 -40.46 -28.54
CA ILE A 746 -32.82 -39.97 -28.11
C ILE A 746 -33.20 -38.72 -28.90
N ALA A 747 -32.32 -37.72 -28.98
CA ALA A 747 -32.60 -36.48 -29.71
C ALA A 747 -32.82 -36.74 -31.22
N ALA A 748 -32.10 -37.68 -31.81
CA ALA A 748 -32.31 -38.11 -33.20
C ALA A 748 -33.68 -38.79 -33.38
N ALA A 749 -34.11 -39.63 -32.44
CA ALA A 749 -35.46 -40.22 -32.46
C ALA A 749 -36.56 -39.15 -32.38
N ASP A 750 -36.42 -38.14 -31.50
CA ASP A 750 -37.35 -37.02 -31.40
C ASP A 750 -37.35 -36.14 -32.66
N THR A 751 -36.17 -35.96 -33.26
CA THR A 751 -36.02 -35.27 -34.56
C THR A 751 -36.76 -36.02 -35.65
N PHE A 752 -36.71 -37.35 -35.67
CA PHE A 752 -37.48 -38.17 -36.60
C PHE A 752 -38.99 -38.01 -36.43
N ALA A 753 -39.50 -37.88 -35.19
CA ALA A 753 -40.94 -37.62 -34.98
C ALA A 753 -41.37 -36.30 -35.64
N SER A 754 -40.53 -35.27 -35.54
CA SER A 754 -40.79 -33.96 -36.15
C SER A 754 -40.65 -34.02 -37.68
N TYR A 755 -39.64 -34.71 -38.19
CA TYR A 755 -39.46 -34.99 -39.62
C TYR A 755 -40.69 -35.70 -40.21
N MET A 756 -41.18 -36.75 -39.56
CA MET A 756 -42.35 -37.52 -40.00
C MET A 756 -43.61 -36.66 -40.00
N SER A 757 -43.73 -35.76 -39.02
CA SER A 757 -44.86 -34.84 -38.95
C SER A 757 -44.91 -33.89 -40.15
N CYS A 758 -43.76 -33.51 -40.72
CA CYS A 758 -43.69 -32.72 -41.96
C CYS A 758 -44.21 -33.48 -43.20
N LEU A 759 -44.22 -34.82 -43.18
CA LEU A 759 -44.70 -35.63 -44.29
C LEU A 759 -46.23 -35.81 -44.27
N LEU A 760 -46.88 -35.66 -43.11
CA LEU A 760 -48.31 -36.00 -42.89
C LEU A 760 -49.35 -35.28 -43.76
N PRO A 761 -49.21 -34.01 -44.18
CA PRO A 761 -50.30 -33.32 -44.88
C PRO A 761 -50.62 -33.87 -46.27
N SER A 762 -49.69 -34.59 -46.93
CA SER A 762 -49.84 -34.97 -48.35
C SER A 762 -48.79 -36.00 -48.85
N TYR A 763 -48.40 -36.98 -48.03
CA TYR A 763 -47.39 -37.96 -48.43
C TYR A 763 -47.88 -38.89 -49.55
N ASN A 764 -47.21 -38.89 -50.70
CA ASN A 764 -47.52 -39.78 -51.82
C ASN A 764 -46.87 -41.17 -51.61
N VAL A 765 -47.56 -42.04 -50.86
CA VAL A 765 -47.11 -43.41 -50.55
C VAL A 765 -46.76 -44.23 -51.80
N PRO A 766 -47.54 -44.21 -52.91
CA PRO A 766 -47.16 -44.92 -54.14
C PRO A 766 -45.81 -44.47 -54.74
N LEU A 767 -45.51 -43.17 -54.68
CA LEU A 767 -44.30 -42.61 -55.28
C LEU A 767 -43.07 -42.75 -54.37
N TYR A 768 -43.23 -42.53 -53.06
CA TYR A 768 -42.12 -42.41 -52.12
C TYR A 768 -42.06 -43.51 -51.05
N GLY A 769 -42.98 -44.48 -51.07
CA GLY A 769 -43.11 -45.51 -50.04
C GLY A 769 -41.85 -46.33 -49.78
N ALA A 770 -40.93 -46.44 -50.74
CA ALA A 770 -39.63 -47.08 -50.54
C ALA A 770 -38.77 -46.37 -49.47
N HIS A 771 -38.77 -45.04 -49.45
CA HIS A 771 -38.08 -44.25 -48.41
C HIS A 771 -38.73 -44.48 -47.04
N LEU A 772 -40.07 -44.49 -46.99
CA LEU A 772 -40.80 -44.75 -45.75
C LEU A 772 -40.53 -46.17 -45.21
N GLU A 773 -40.45 -47.16 -46.09
CA GLU A 773 -40.07 -48.53 -45.73
C GLU A 773 -38.68 -48.60 -45.10
N GLU A 774 -37.71 -47.90 -45.68
CA GLU A 774 -36.34 -47.85 -45.18
C GLU A 774 -36.28 -47.19 -43.79
N ILE A 775 -37.00 -46.07 -43.60
CA ILE A 775 -37.04 -45.40 -42.30
C ILE A 775 -37.69 -46.29 -41.24
N TYR A 776 -38.82 -46.93 -41.55
CA TYR A 776 -39.46 -47.86 -40.61
C TYR A 776 -38.56 -49.04 -40.25
N LYS A 777 -37.86 -49.63 -41.23
CA LYS A 777 -36.87 -50.68 -40.95
C LYS A 777 -35.77 -50.18 -40.01
N GLY A 778 -35.22 -49.00 -40.26
CA GLY A 778 -34.20 -48.38 -39.41
C GLY A 778 -34.70 -48.13 -37.98
N LEU A 779 -35.85 -47.49 -37.82
CA LEU A 779 -36.45 -47.22 -36.51
C LEU A 779 -36.77 -48.50 -35.74
N LEU A 780 -37.33 -49.52 -36.41
CA LEU A 780 -37.67 -50.79 -35.77
C LEU A 780 -36.44 -51.51 -35.21
N VAL A 781 -35.26 -51.40 -35.84
CA VAL A 781 -34.01 -51.95 -35.27
C VAL A 781 -33.72 -51.36 -33.89
N HIS A 782 -33.90 -50.04 -33.72
CA HIS A 782 -33.68 -49.35 -32.44
C HIS A 782 -34.86 -49.45 -31.46
N LEU A 783 -36.00 -50.03 -31.87
CA LEU A 783 -37.07 -50.37 -30.93
C LEU A 783 -36.64 -51.51 -29.98
N ASP A 784 -35.64 -52.31 -30.38
CA ASP A 784 -34.98 -53.32 -29.56
C ASP A 784 -33.63 -52.84 -29.01
N ASP A 785 -33.43 -51.54 -28.78
CA ASP A 785 -32.17 -51.00 -28.23
C ASP A 785 -31.84 -51.58 -26.84
N HIS A 786 -30.60 -51.49 -26.38
CA HIS A 786 -30.24 -51.84 -25.01
C HIS A 786 -30.70 -50.79 -23.99
N ASN A 787 -30.81 -49.52 -24.40
CA ASN A 787 -31.25 -48.43 -23.54
C ASN A 787 -32.77 -48.24 -23.63
N VAL A 788 -33.46 -48.32 -22.49
CA VAL A 788 -34.92 -48.21 -22.37
C VAL A 788 -35.44 -46.82 -22.78
N ASP A 789 -34.67 -45.75 -22.54
CA ASP A 789 -35.06 -44.39 -22.93
C ASP A 789 -35.02 -44.23 -24.46
N VAL A 790 -34.02 -44.82 -25.12
CA VAL A 790 -33.96 -44.88 -26.60
C VAL A 790 -35.14 -45.67 -27.16
N GLN A 791 -35.42 -46.85 -26.59
CA GLN A 791 -36.58 -47.66 -26.98
C GLN A 791 -37.89 -46.85 -26.86
N THR A 792 -38.04 -46.10 -25.78
CA THR A 792 -39.24 -45.27 -25.51
C THR A 792 -39.36 -44.14 -26.53
N ALA A 793 -38.26 -43.43 -26.83
CA ALA A 793 -38.25 -42.37 -27.83
C ALA A 793 -38.60 -42.90 -29.24
N ILE A 794 -38.01 -44.03 -29.63
CA ILE A 794 -38.30 -44.70 -30.91
C ILE A 794 -39.75 -45.17 -30.98
N TYR A 795 -40.26 -45.78 -29.91
CA TYR A 795 -41.65 -46.21 -29.84
C TYR A 795 -42.59 -45.02 -30.06
N ASN A 796 -42.37 -43.90 -29.36
CA ASN A 796 -43.16 -42.68 -29.53
C ASN A 796 -43.10 -42.14 -30.97
N THR A 797 -41.93 -42.18 -31.60
CA THR A 797 -41.75 -41.78 -33.00
C THR A 797 -42.50 -42.69 -33.97
N LEU A 798 -42.45 -44.00 -33.76
CA LEU A 798 -43.18 -44.99 -34.57
C LEU A 798 -44.70 -44.86 -34.40
N GLN A 799 -45.17 -44.61 -33.17
CA GLN A 799 -46.59 -44.31 -32.92
C GLN A 799 -47.06 -43.08 -33.68
N LYS A 800 -46.30 -41.98 -33.67
CA LYS A 800 -46.67 -40.75 -34.39
C LYS A 800 -46.61 -40.91 -35.91
N SER A 801 -45.64 -41.67 -36.42
CA SER A 801 -45.44 -41.83 -37.87
C SER A 801 -46.34 -42.89 -38.51
N CYS A 802 -46.92 -43.81 -37.73
CA CYS A 802 -47.72 -44.90 -38.28
C CYS A 802 -48.89 -44.44 -39.16
N THR A 803 -49.42 -43.24 -38.96
CA THR A 803 -50.51 -42.66 -39.77
C THR A 803 -50.13 -42.43 -41.24
N LEU A 804 -48.83 -42.41 -41.60
CA LEU A 804 -48.37 -42.23 -42.98
C LEU A 804 -48.61 -43.47 -43.86
N ASP A 805 -48.37 -44.67 -43.33
CA ASP A 805 -48.60 -45.96 -44.00
C ASP A 805 -48.73 -47.06 -42.94
N PRO A 806 -49.92 -47.20 -42.30
CA PRO A 806 -50.14 -48.13 -41.20
C PRO A 806 -49.89 -49.58 -41.60
N ASP A 807 -50.32 -49.97 -42.81
CA ASP A 807 -50.23 -51.34 -43.31
C ASP A 807 -48.78 -51.79 -43.51
N ARG A 808 -47.94 -50.90 -44.07
CA ARG A 808 -46.51 -51.18 -44.24
C ARG A 808 -45.80 -51.30 -42.90
N LEU A 809 -46.06 -50.40 -41.95
CA LEU A 809 -45.45 -50.47 -40.62
C LEU A 809 -45.90 -51.74 -39.87
N LEU A 810 -47.19 -52.10 -39.97
CA LEU A 810 -47.73 -53.32 -39.37
C LEU A 810 -46.99 -54.57 -39.88
N LYS A 811 -46.81 -54.68 -41.20
CA LYS A 811 -46.09 -55.79 -41.81
C LYS A 811 -44.65 -55.87 -41.34
N LEU A 812 -43.93 -54.75 -41.38
CA LEU A 812 -42.53 -54.68 -40.94
C LEU A 812 -42.38 -54.99 -39.45
N ALA A 813 -43.26 -54.46 -38.60
CA ALA A 813 -43.26 -54.73 -37.16
C ALA A 813 -43.53 -56.22 -36.84
N ALA A 814 -44.46 -56.86 -37.59
CA ALA A 814 -44.72 -58.29 -37.46
C ALA A 814 -43.52 -59.15 -37.90
N ASP A 815 -42.83 -58.75 -38.97
CA ASP A 815 -41.66 -59.45 -39.51
C ASP A 815 -40.44 -59.43 -38.56
N VAL A 816 -40.28 -58.34 -37.78
CA VAL A 816 -39.17 -58.20 -36.82
C VAL A 816 -39.51 -58.62 -35.40
N ARG A 817 -40.81 -58.77 -35.05
CA ARG A 817 -41.29 -59.13 -33.70
C ARG A 817 -40.53 -60.31 -33.07
N TYR A 818 -40.30 -61.36 -33.85
CA TYR A 818 -39.63 -62.58 -33.38
C TYR A 818 -38.09 -62.51 -33.44
N LYS A 819 -37.54 -61.45 -34.05
CA LYS A 819 -36.10 -61.21 -34.18
C LYS A 819 -35.58 -60.32 -33.04
N HIS A 820 -36.46 -59.55 -32.42
CA HIS A 820 -36.14 -58.70 -31.27
C HIS A 820 -35.91 -59.56 -30.02
N ARG A 821 -35.06 -59.08 -29.12
CA ARG A 821 -34.79 -59.71 -27.83
C ARG A 821 -36.01 -59.66 -26.92
N ASN A 822 -36.80 -58.59 -27.01
CA ASN A 822 -38.08 -58.46 -26.32
C ASN A 822 -39.20 -58.04 -27.29
N SER A 823 -40.21 -58.89 -27.45
CA SER A 823 -41.34 -58.64 -28.36
C SER A 823 -42.36 -57.62 -27.83
N TYR A 824 -42.29 -57.24 -26.55
CA TYR A 824 -43.29 -56.42 -25.87
C TYR A 824 -43.60 -55.10 -26.59
N LEU A 825 -42.57 -54.30 -26.93
CA LEU A 825 -42.77 -53.02 -27.59
C LEU A 825 -43.28 -53.16 -29.03
N CYS A 826 -42.88 -54.22 -29.75
CA CYS A 826 -43.45 -54.55 -31.06
C CYS A 826 -44.93 -54.93 -30.95
N GLU A 827 -45.31 -55.73 -29.96
CA GLU A 827 -46.70 -56.10 -29.71
C GLU A 827 -47.54 -54.89 -29.34
N GLN A 828 -47.01 -53.99 -28.50
CA GLN A 828 -47.68 -52.72 -28.19
C GLN A 828 -47.84 -51.85 -29.44
N LEU A 829 -46.83 -51.75 -30.30
CA LEU A 829 -46.90 -50.97 -31.54
C LEU A 829 -47.93 -51.56 -32.50
N ILE A 830 -47.95 -52.88 -32.69
CA ILE A 830 -48.94 -53.60 -33.52
C ILE A 830 -50.36 -53.38 -32.99
N ASN A 831 -50.55 -53.49 -31.66
CA ASN A 831 -51.84 -53.23 -31.02
C ASN A 831 -52.28 -51.77 -31.22
N HIS A 832 -51.36 -50.82 -31.12
CA HIS A 832 -51.62 -49.40 -31.36
C HIS A 832 -52.04 -49.15 -32.82
N ILE A 833 -51.32 -49.71 -33.79
CA ILE A 833 -51.67 -49.59 -35.22
C ILE A 833 -53.07 -50.18 -35.49
N HIS A 834 -53.38 -51.36 -34.94
CA HIS A 834 -54.72 -51.95 -35.04
C HIS A 834 -55.81 -51.10 -34.37
N SER A 835 -55.49 -50.36 -33.31
CA SER A 835 -56.43 -49.45 -32.65
C SER A 835 -56.73 -48.19 -33.46
N ILE A 836 -55.79 -47.74 -34.31
CA ILE A 836 -55.96 -46.59 -35.21
C ILE A 836 -56.61 -47.00 -36.55
N ALA A 837 -56.35 -48.22 -37.02
CA ALA A 837 -56.92 -48.77 -38.26
C ALA A 837 -58.38 -49.24 -38.13
N LYS A 838 -58.96 -49.22 -36.92
CA LYS A 838 -60.41 -49.39 -36.72
C LYS A 838 -61.08 -48.02 -36.87
N PRO A 839 -62.04 -47.86 -37.79
CA PRO A 839 -62.79 -46.61 -37.93
C PRO A 839 -63.58 -46.25 -36.67
#